data_AF-A0A8H5XV04-F1
#
_entry.id   AF-A0A8H5XV04-F1
#
_cell.length_a   1.000
_cell.length_b   1.000
_cell.length_c   1.000
_cell.angle_alpha   90.00
_cell.angle_beta   90.00
_cell.angle_gamma   90.00
#
_symmetry.space_group_name_H-M   'P 1'
#
loop_
_entity.id
_entity.type
_entity.pdbx_description
1 polymer ?
#
loop_
_entity_poly.entity_id
_entity_poly.type
_entity_poly.pdbx_seq_one_letter_code
_entity_poly.pdbx_strand_id
1 'polypeptide(L)'
;MSSTSFLSIYQQYKRDTDIVASWLATTAKKHGYTTSLAAPPTAGAAANKSAAPSSGRLKGKARKEAKQQQKQHVAPSGIDEKDAPDPPPKPKYVLAIRDFVPLAEFIARELTTTTAIEANNGAGIPLFFRTALERAIRVRKMFSMHLSETNKHLSVRANTAHAYFVSVLEKVRYVLFKVEGGSGVAFNMASKKGATNAIRDNSVVEGKIRDFSLFQMLQVYEPSENFSDSSDVVLPARSSPIDFEYITENDESEAECIFAFTALLKDLIKLRKEVSNLWNEYHSGKIDLAAAAIGANLAIELARSMEEEMAPLLKKHGGALALLPKYFGAVSQYLGLDPFQKERFSDDMNFACYDIGATFLYNAASLLEAIRTAAPYSARHMPCYTGKFGWYDPQRAHLETMDNRQRWAQDKAALLEVVPDITLLFELEGIPVLDELARGVKYMFETQEIPVWLCFAVQNYLDTLRFFGPNITKVLTEFHRFNEITADLLDRANLADYHQNDAKKDLEDMRKMVTVKLNGVDIFTASRMALNRSSRNDRASRSSSFLLHNPLFCGLWIHYARVLLHQTGVRYAAKPGAVLHAVQLYTAVRQQQQQQQQQQEEEEEEEHLVPVPEWPDLDRLVAMQGLQAFFVGTEPPASLQAHFKNYCMSRGVSPANWLAAANRRKGKHGKVLLQRSRAGIRELKFGAPVSLCCAARMEKRAIAEPTRRAWNAEVMQQILETSGWFKIQQEEQAKKDGVAETEFQAGTAADRKIKAKAKAAPAHPILTAPQLVHYVAHAIQTEMPDLVFDYFAMHKMARGLLEKVRAQADDIGLPLMPYVTTDVADIAGLVFAVAAKEMASKSGHSQGVL
;
A
#
# COMPACT_ATOMS: atom_id res chain seq x y z
N MET A 1 1.08 4.35 18.87
CA MET A 1 2.54 4.52 18.77
C MET A 1 2.86 4.97 17.34
N SER A 2 3.69 6.00 17.10
CA SER A 2 4.19 6.29 15.75
C SER A 2 5.38 5.37 15.47
N SER A 3 5.11 4.28 14.75
CA SER A 3 6.15 3.49 14.11
C SER A 3 6.93 4.40 13.15
N THR A 4 8.25 4.31 13.12
CA THR A 4 9.12 5.07 12.21
C THR A 4 9.08 4.47 10.81
N SER A 5 7.91 4.48 10.20
CA SER A 5 7.65 3.85 8.91
C SER A 5 7.24 4.96 7.94
N PHE A 6 8.17 5.32 7.05
CA PHE A 6 8.06 6.32 5.99
C PHE A 6 7.95 7.80 6.43
N LEU A 7 8.79 8.64 5.80
CA LEU A 7 8.73 10.09 5.92
C LEU A 7 8.95 10.70 4.52
N SER A 8 8.03 11.57 4.07
CA SER A 8 8.27 12.45 2.93
C SER A 8 9.49 13.35 3.21
N ILE A 9 10.06 13.98 2.17
CA ILE A 9 11.23 14.87 2.35
C ILE A 9 10.92 15.97 3.37
N TYR A 10 9.70 16.53 3.32
CA TYR A 10 9.27 17.56 4.26
C TYR A 10 9.09 17.00 5.69
N GLN A 11 8.51 15.81 5.84
CA GLN A 11 8.36 15.15 7.14
C GLN A 11 9.71 14.81 7.76
N GLN A 12 10.67 14.31 6.97
CA GLN A 12 12.02 14.03 7.45
C GLN A 12 12.72 15.32 7.91
N TYR A 13 12.55 16.40 7.17
CA TYR A 13 13.05 17.71 7.57
C TYR A 13 12.43 18.23 8.89
N LYS A 14 11.11 18.11 9.06
CA LYS A 14 10.44 18.49 10.30
C LYS A 14 10.89 17.60 11.47
N ARG A 15 11.01 16.30 11.22
CA ARG A 15 11.50 15.32 12.20
C ARG A 15 12.93 15.63 12.66
N ASP A 16 13.85 15.96 11.75
CA ASP A 16 15.21 16.35 12.13
C ASP A 16 15.20 17.57 13.05
N THR A 17 14.31 18.54 12.76
CA THR A 17 14.14 19.72 13.60
C THR A 17 13.56 19.38 14.98
N ASP A 18 12.58 18.48 15.04
CA ASP A 18 11.96 18.02 16.28
C ASP A 18 12.89 17.14 17.13
N ILE A 19 13.77 16.36 16.49
CA ILE A 19 14.86 15.62 17.16
C ILE A 19 15.79 16.62 17.87
N VAL A 20 16.15 17.71 17.20
CA VAL A 20 16.98 18.77 17.80
C VAL A 20 16.26 19.41 18.98
N ALA A 21 14.98 19.78 18.83
CA ALA A 21 14.17 20.37 19.90
C ALA A 21 14.02 19.43 21.11
N SER A 22 13.63 18.18 20.86
CA SER A 22 13.46 17.14 21.88
C SER A 22 14.75 16.86 22.62
N TRP A 23 15.87 16.71 21.92
CA TRP A 23 17.15 16.46 22.56
C TRP A 23 17.59 17.64 23.43
N LEU A 24 17.49 18.89 22.94
CA LEU A 24 17.84 20.08 23.71
C LEU A 24 17.00 20.20 24.98
N ALA A 25 15.68 20.08 24.88
CA ALA A 25 14.78 20.24 26.02
C ALA A 25 14.92 19.10 27.04
N THR A 26 14.99 17.85 26.59
CA THR A 26 15.12 16.69 27.50
C THR A 26 16.48 16.64 28.17
N THR A 27 17.55 16.95 27.45
CA THR A 27 18.92 16.96 28.00
C THR A 27 19.09 18.11 28.99
N ALA A 28 18.64 19.33 28.67
CA ALA A 28 18.69 20.44 29.62
C ALA A 28 17.89 20.15 30.90
N LYS A 29 16.69 19.55 30.79
CA LYS A 29 15.90 19.12 31.96
C LYS A 29 16.62 18.06 32.81
N LYS A 30 17.28 17.08 32.17
CA LYS A 30 18.08 16.07 32.88
C LYS A 30 19.22 16.70 33.68
N HIS A 31 19.82 17.78 33.17
CA HIS A 31 20.85 18.55 33.85
C HIS A 31 20.31 19.63 34.81
N GLY A 32 19.01 19.61 35.15
CA GLY A 32 18.45 20.48 36.18
C GLY A 32 17.99 21.86 35.71
N TYR A 33 17.75 22.06 34.41
CA TYR A 33 17.19 23.31 33.90
C TYR A 33 15.75 23.54 34.41
N THR A 34 15.55 24.56 35.25
CA THR A 34 14.29 24.82 35.99
C THR A 34 13.38 25.87 35.36
N THR A 35 13.78 26.51 34.26
CA THR A 35 12.94 27.51 33.59
C THR A 35 11.73 26.82 32.94
N SER A 36 10.54 27.43 33.03
CA SER A 36 9.31 26.86 32.47
C SER A 36 9.42 26.66 30.95
N LEU A 37 9.69 25.42 30.53
CA LEU A 37 9.75 25.02 29.13
C LEU A 37 8.36 24.57 28.67
N ALA A 38 7.76 25.36 27.78
CA ALA A 38 6.50 25.13 27.05
C ALA A 38 5.20 25.12 27.89
N ALA A 39 4.13 25.69 27.32
CA ALA A 39 2.75 25.52 27.76
C ALA A 39 2.06 24.41 26.93
N PRO A 40 1.08 23.66 27.48
CA PRO A 40 0.29 22.71 26.68
C PRO A 40 -0.52 23.46 25.60
N PRO A 41 -0.74 22.86 24.41
CA PRO A 41 -1.51 23.51 23.36
C PRO A 41 -2.96 23.74 23.83
N THR A 42 -3.39 24.99 23.95
CA THR A 42 -4.79 25.36 24.12
C THR A 42 -5.50 25.24 22.79
N ALA A 43 -6.50 24.35 22.73
CA ALA A 43 -7.42 24.29 21.60
C ALA A 43 -8.27 25.58 21.57
N GLY A 44 -8.01 26.44 20.58
CA GLY A 44 -8.87 27.55 20.18
C GLY A 44 -8.76 28.82 21.03
N ALA A 45 -8.02 29.82 20.55
CA ALA A 45 -8.29 31.22 20.88
C ALA A 45 -7.78 32.14 19.75
N ALA A 46 -8.73 32.64 18.95
CA ALA A 46 -8.54 33.83 18.14
C ALA A 46 -8.32 35.05 19.05
N ALA A 47 -7.64 36.05 18.48
CA ALA A 47 -7.21 37.30 19.08
C ALA A 47 -8.22 37.96 20.06
N ASN A 48 -7.72 38.38 21.23
CA ASN A 48 -7.84 39.78 21.68
C ASN A 48 -6.94 40.05 22.89
N LYS A 49 -6.19 41.15 22.81
CA LYS A 49 -5.41 41.73 23.91
C LYS A 49 -6.36 42.47 24.86
N SER A 50 -6.31 42.18 26.17
CA SER A 50 -6.14 43.15 27.28
C SER A 50 -6.51 42.57 28.66
N ALA A 51 -5.76 43.04 29.68
CA ALA A 51 -5.97 42.95 31.13
C ALA A 51 -5.63 41.64 31.89
N ALA A 52 -4.83 41.82 32.95
CA ALA A 52 -4.45 40.84 33.97
C ALA A 52 -5.62 40.51 34.94
N PRO A 53 -5.51 39.45 35.78
CA PRO A 53 -6.65 38.64 36.21
C PRO A 53 -7.24 39.05 37.58
N SER A 54 -8.52 38.72 37.81
CA SER A 54 -9.06 38.52 39.16
C SER A 54 -9.76 37.18 39.28
N SER A 55 -9.54 36.52 40.42
CA SER A 55 -9.99 35.19 40.77
C SER A 55 -11.48 35.17 41.11
N GLY A 56 -12.25 34.30 40.43
CA GLY A 56 -13.70 34.20 40.62
C GLY A 56 -14.22 32.78 40.48
N ARG A 57 -14.37 32.11 41.63
CA ARG A 57 -14.98 30.79 41.86
C ARG A 57 -16.32 30.58 41.12
N LEU A 58 -16.41 29.57 40.25
CA LEU A 58 -17.63 29.23 39.50
C LEU A 58 -18.61 28.36 40.33
N LYS A 59 -19.89 28.74 40.32
CA LYS A 59 -21.01 28.16 41.08
C LYS A 59 -21.71 27.00 40.35
N GLY A 60 -22.02 25.94 41.11
CA GLY A 60 -23.36 25.33 41.22
C GLY A 60 -23.92 24.46 40.08
N LYS A 61 -23.98 24.94 38.84
CA LYS A 61 -24.76 24.28 37.77
C LYS A 61 -23.90 23.44 36.81
N ALA A 62 -22.67 23.91 36.50
CA ALA A 62 -21.68 23.16 35.71
C ALA A 62 -21.18 21.87 36.41
N ARG A 63 -21.36 21.76 37.74
CA ARG A 63 -20.96 20.57 38.51
C ARG A 63 -21.96 19.41 38.42
N LYS A 64 -23.21 19.66 38.00
CA LYS A 64 -24.23 18.60 37.85
C LYS A 64 -24.16 17.92 36.48
N GLU A 65 -23.88 18.68 35.42
CA GLU A 65 -23.75 18.13 34.05
C GLU A 65 -22.48 17.26 33.90
N ALA A 66 -21.36 17.68 34.51
CA ALA A 66 -20.13 16.87 34.56
C ALA A 66 -20.30 15.53 35.32
N LYS A 67 -21.22 15.46 36.29
CA LYS A 67 -21.47 14.24 37.07
C LYS A 67 -22.47 13.28 36.40
N GLN A 68 -23.24 13.74 35.42
CA GLN A 68 -24.12 12.89 34.60
C GLN A 68 -23.36 12.27 33.42
N GLN A 69 -22.38 12.96 32.83
CA GLN A 69 -21.51 12.38 31.80
C GLN A 69 -20.54 11.32 32.34
N GLN A 70 -20.13 11.41 33.62
CA GLN A 70 -19.29 10.39 34.27
C GLN A 70 -20.03 9.10 34.70
N LYS A 71 -21.36 9.03 34.58
CA LYS A 71 -22.14 7.81 34.92
C LYS A 71 -22.50 6.91 33.73
N GLN A 72 -22.09 7.27 32.51
CA GLN A 72 -22.32 6.44 31.31
C GLN A 72 -21.11 5.58 30.90
N HIS A 73 -19.98 5.67 31.61
CA HIS A 73 -18.86 4.73 31.48
C HIS A 73 -18.76 3.85 32.74
N VAL A 74 -19.62 2.83 32.82
CA VAL A 74 -19.35 1.63 33.61
C VAL A 74 -19.57 0.45 32.68
N ALA A 75 -18.47 -0.21 32.31
CA ALA A 75 -18.51 -1.45 31.55
C ALA A 75 -19.11 -2.59 32.42
N PRO A 76 -19.93 -3.50 31.86
CA PRO A 76 -20.33 -4.71 32.55
C PRO A 76 -19.13 -5.67 32.66
N SER A 77 -18.92 -6.19 33.86
CA SER A 77 -17.82 -7.06 34.23
C SER A 77 -17.89 -8.42 33.54
N GLY A 78 -16.79 -8.82 32.88
CA GLY A 78 -16.45 -10.22 32.62
C GLY A 78 -16.08 -10.56 31.18
N ILE A 79 -14.84 -10.25 30.74
CA ILE A 79 -14.14 -10.89 29.61
C ILE A 79 -12.61 -10.86 29.89
N ASP A 80 -11.92 -11.91 29.45
CA ASP A 80 -10.54 -12.35 29.72
C ASP A 80 -9.38 -11.40 29.34
N GLU A 81 -8.23 -11.59 30.01
CA GLU A 81 -6.93 -10.94 29.82
C GLU A 81 -6.29 -11.19 28.42
N LYS A 82 -6.90 -10.70 27.33
CA LYS A 82 -6.20 -10.52 26.03
C LYS A 82 -6.55 -9.23 25.27
N ASP A 83 -7.47 -8.40 25.75
CA ASP A 83 -7.84 -7.12 25.12
C ASP A 83 -7.58 -5.92 26.06
N ALA A 84 -6.32 -5.64 26.37
CA ALA A 84 -5.95 -4.40 27.06
C ALA A 84 -5.96 -3.22 26.06
N PRO A 85 -6.61 -2.08 26.36
CA PRO A 85 -6.56 -0.90 25.52
C PRO A 85 -5.15 -0.28 25.52
N ASP A 86 -4.73 0.23 24.36
CA ASP A 86 -3.45 0.90 24.15
C ASP A 86 -3.13 1.94 25.26
N PRO A 87 -1.85 2.07 25.67
CA PRO A 87 -1.45 3.08 26.64
C PRO A 87 -1.76 4.50 26.11
N PRO A 88 -2.18 5.45 26.98
CA PRO A 88 -2.55 6.79 26.55
C PRO A 88 -1.38 7.52 25.87
N PRO A 89 -1.65 8.33 24.81
CA PRO A 89 -0.60 9.05 24.09
C PRO A 89 0.12 10.06 25.00
N LYS A 90 1.46 10.12 24.89
CA LYS A 90 2.33 11.01 25.67
C LYS A 90 2.05 12.49 25.33
N PRO A 91 2.10 13.41 26.30
CA PRO A 91 1.88 14.84 26.05
C PRO A 91 3.00 15.45 25.18
N LYS A 92 2.60 16.11 24.09
CA LYS A 92 3.48 16.84 23.16
C LYS A 92 3.61 18.30 23.60
N TYR A 93 4.84 18.80 23.72
CA TYR A 93 5.15 20.18 24.15
C TYR A 93 5.76 20.98 23.00
N VAL A 94 5.31 22.23 22.79
CA VAL A 94 5.86 23.09 21.74
C VAL A 94 7.04 23.91 22.27
N LEU A 95 8.22 23.74 21.69
CA LEU A 95 9.43 24.49 22.02
C LEU A 95 9.62 25.65 21.04
N ALA A 96 9.76 26.88 21.55
CA ALA A 96 10.02 28.05 20.72
C ALA A 96 11.47 28.09 20.24
N ILE A 97 11.71 28.55 19.00
CA ILE A 97 13.03 28.59 18.36
C ILE A 97 14.00 29.45 19.17
N ARG A 98 13.49 30.53 19.79
CA ARG A 98 14.26 31.41 20.67
C ARG A 98 14.88 30.69 21.88
N ASP A 99 14.33 29.56 22.30
CA ASP A 99 14.78 28.81 23.46
C ASP A 99 15.90 27.82 23.13
N PHE A 100 16.19 27.57 21.84
CA PHE A 100 17.19 26.58 21.41
C PHE A 100 18.61 26.95 21.84
N VAL A 101 19.02 28.22 21.64
CA VAL A 101 20.37 28.69 22.01
C VAL A 101 20.55 28.72 23.54
N PRO A 102 19.63 29.27 24.34
CA PRO A 102 19.71 29.19 25.81
C PRO A 102 19.86 27.75 26.34
N LEU A 103 19.11 26.80 25.76
CA LEU A 103 19.21 25.39 26.13
C LEU A 103 20.58 24.79 25.77
N ALA A 104 21.08 25.10 24.59
CA ALA A 104 22.41 24.66 24.14
C ALA A 104 23.54 25.23 25.02
N GLU A 105 23.46 26.51 25.39
CA GLU A 105 24.43 27.16 26.29
C GLU A 105 24.43 26.54 27.68
N PHE A 106 23.25 26.22 28.22
CA PHE A 106 23.14 25.54 29.50
C PHE A 106 23.77 24.13 29.45
N ILE A 107 23.42 23.34 28.43
CA ILE A 107 24.00 22.00 28.24
C ILE A 107 25.52 22.06 28.08
N ALA A 108 26.02 23.00 27.27
CA ALA A 108 27.46 23.16 27.07
C ALA A 108 28.19 23.50 28.38
N ARG A 109 27.60 24.35 29.24
CA ARG A 109 28.16 24.67 30.57
C ARG A 109 28.21 23.43 31.45
N GLU A 110 27.12 22.68 31.57
CA GLU A 110 27.04 21.49 32.44
C GLU A 110 27.97 20.34 31.97
N LEU A 111 28.11 20.18 30.65
CA LEU A 111 29.07 19.23 30.07
C LEU A 111 30.53 19.64 30.32
N THR A 112 30.82 20.94 30.45
CA THR A 112 32.18 21.40 30.83
C THR A 112 32.49 21.27 32.33
N THR A 113 31.48 21.26 33.20
CA THR A 113 31.65 21.09 34.66
C THR A 113 31.82 19.62 35.08
N THR A 114 31.44 18.66 34.23
CA THR A 114 31.48 17.23 34.55
C THR A 114 32.78 16.58 34.01
N THR A 115 33.85 16.62 34.81
CA THR A 115 35.15 15.90 34.66
C THR A 115 35.95 16.07 33.35
N ALA A 116 37.19 16.54 33.50
CA ALA A 116 38.14 16.94 32.45
C ALA A 116 38.71 15.81 31.54
N ILE A 117 38.11 14.63 31.45
CA ILE A 117 38.64 13.52 30.63
C ILE A 117 37.94 13.40 29.26
N GLU A 118 36.76 13.99 29.06
CA GLU A 118 35.99 13.88 27.80
C GLU A 118 35.91 15.18 26.97
N ALA A 119 36.64 16.21 27.39
CA ALA A 119 36.42 17.59 26.95
C ALA A 119 36.89 17.92 25.52
N ASN A 120 37.52 17.01 24.78
CA ASN A 120 38.13 17.34 23.47
C ASN A 120 37.51 16.69 22.24
N ASN A 121 36.40 15.94 22.31
CA ASN A 121 35.82 15.31 21.10
C ASN A 121 34.27 15.28 21.03
N GLY A 122 33.54 16.07 21.82
CA GLY A 122 32.08 16.02 21.81
C GLY A 122 31.50 14.66 22.26
N ALA A 123 32.25 13.95 23.12
CA ALA A 123 32.00 12.56 23.50
C ALA A 123 30.67 12.32 24.26
N GLY A 124 30.04 13.36 24.80
CA GLY A 124 28.73 13.28 25.46
C GLY A 124 27.50 13.53 24.56
N ILE A 125 27.69 13.91 23.28
CA ILE A 125 26.58 14.28 22.39
C ILE A 125 26.26 13.13 21.42
N PRO A 126 25.02 12.63 21.38
CA PRO A 126 24.67 11.53 20.49
C PRO A 126 24.83 11.84 18.99
N LEU A 127 25.33 10.86 18.23
CA LEU A 127 25.53 10.97 16.78
C LEU A 127 24.24 11.30 16.02
N PHE A 128 23.09 10.78 16.47
CA PHE A 128 21.80 11.05 15.83
C PHE A 128 21.43 12.55 15.91
N PHE A 129 21.77 13.22 17.02
CA PHE A 129 21.51 14.65 17.21
C PHE A 129 22.41 15.48 16.31
N ARG A 130 23.72 15.16 16.26
CA ARG A 130 24.68 15.84 15.36
C ARG A 130 24.23 15.73 13.90
N THR A 131 23.84 14.53 13.47
CA THR A 131 23.40 14.25 12.10
C THR A 131 22.13 15.04 11.75
N ALA A 132 21.11 15.03 12.62
CA ALA A 132 19.88 15.80 12.42
C ALA A 132 20.14 17.32 12.36
N LEU A 133 20.99 17.84 13.26
CA LEU A 133 21.36 19.25 13.29
C LEU A 133 22.11 19.68 12.01
N GLU A 134 23.08 18.90 11.57
CA GLU A 134 23.86 19.19 10.35
C GLU A 134 23.00 19.13 9.08
N ARG A 135 22.11 18.13 8.96
CA ARG A 135 21.16 18.03 7.84
C ARG A 135 20.23 19.25 7.81
N ALA A 136 19.62 19.60 8.94
CA ALA A 136 18.72 20.75 9.04
C ALA A 136 19.42 22.09 8.68
N ILE A 137 20.65 22.32 9.17
CA ILE A 137 21.43 23.52 8.82
C ILE A 137 21.74 23.54 7.32
N ARG A 138 22.24 22.43 6.76
CA ARG A 138 22.66 22.36 5.35
C ARG A 138 21.51 22.67 4.41
N VAL A 139 20.36 22.04 4.63
CA VAL A 139 19.20 22.19 3.73
C VAL A 139 18.64 23.61 3.78
N ARG A 140 18.46 24.17 4.98
CA ARG A 140 17.91 25.54 5.13
C ARG A 140 18.85 26.62 4.60
N LYS A 141 20.17 26.44 4.72
CA LYS A 141 21.15 27.36 4.11
C LYS A 141 21.07 27.38 2.59
N MET A 142 21.10 26.19 1.99
CA MET A 142 21.02 26.06 0.55
C MET A 142 19.70 26.64 0.02
N PHE A 143 18.58 26.42 0.73
CA PHE A 143 17.29 27.01 0.39
C PHE A 143 17.32 28.55 0.39
N SER A 144 17.81 29.15 1.48
CA SER A 144 17.87 30.61 1.64
C SER A 144 18.74 31.28 0.57
N MET A 145 19.91 30.69 0.29
CA MET A 145 20.80 31.17 -0.77
C MET A 145 20.12 31.11 -2.14
N HIS A 146 19.47 29.99 -2.47
CA HIS A 146 18.91 29.81 -3.80
C HIS A 146 17.61 30.60 -4.01
N LEU A 147 16.79 30.80 -2.97
CA LEU A 147 15.64 31.69 -3.03
C LEU A 147 16.07 33.14 -3.30
N SER A 148 17.22 33.56 -2.76
CA SER A 148 17.80 34.88 -3.04
C SER A 148 18.40 35.04 -4.45
N GLU A 149 18.85 33.94 -5.07
CA GLU A 149 19.41 33.93 -6.43
C GLU A 149 18.34 33.82 -7.53
N THR A 150 17.28 33.05 -7.29
CA THR A 150 16.28 32.70 -8.33
C THR A 150 15.16 33.73 -8.48
N ASN A 151 14.83 34.57 -7.48
CA ASN A 151 13.87 35.67 -7.70
C ASN A 151 13.86 36.76 -6.61
N LYS A 152 13.83 38.04 -7.03
CA LYS A 152 13.59 39.20 -6.12
C LYS A 152 12.13 39.32 -5.66
N HIS A 153 11.20 38.60 -6.29
CA HIS A 153 9.75 38.75 -6.13
C HIS A 153 9.08 37.77 -5.16
N LEU A 154 9.74 36.68 -4.72
CA LEU A 154 9.19 35.70 -3.77
C LEU A 154 9.38 36.12 -2.30
N SER A 155 9.23 37.41 -2.01
CA SER A 155 9.28 38.04 -0.68
C SER A 155 10.68 38.16 -0.05
N VAL A 156 11.26 39.36 -0.13
CA VAL A 156 12.45 39.81 0.62
C VAL A 156 12.27 39.65 2.14
N ARG A 157 11.01 39.68 2.64
CA ARG A 157 10.67 39.53 4.06
C ARG A 157 10.73 38.07 4.53
N ALA A 158 10.46 37.11 3.65
CA ALA A 158 10.48 35.68 3.96
C ALA A 158 11.91 35.14 4.18
N ASN A 159 12.91 35.72 3.52
CA ASN A 159 14.32 35.39 3.73
C ASN A 159 14.80 35.69 5.15
N THR A 160 14.27 36.73 5.81
CA THR A 160 14.73 37.14 7.15
C THR A 160 14.37 36.13 8.24
N ALA A 161 13.17 35.53 8.18
CA ALA A 161 12.74 34.51 9.15
C ALA A 161 13.53 33.21 8.97
N HIS A 162 13.73 32.78 7.72
CA HIS A 162 14.50 31.57 7.41
C HIS A 162 15.99 31.75 7.77
N ALA A 163 16.58 32.91 7.49
CA ALA A 163 17.94 33.25 7.90
C ALA A 163 18.08 33.34 9.43
N TYR A 164 17.09 33.88 10.14
CA TYR A 164 17.07 33.88 11.61
C TYR A 164 17.10 32.46 12.16
N PHE A 165 16.23 31.57 11.66
CA PHE A 165 16.19 30.18 12.09
C PHE A 165 17.53 29.44 11.85
N VAL A 166 18.11 29.61 10.65
CA VAL A 166 19.43 29.06 10.32
C VAL A 166 20.48 29.56 11.31
N SER A 167 20.50 30.87 11.58
CA SER A 167 21.46 31.46 12.51
C SER A 167 21.35 30.90 13.93
N VAL A 168 20.13 30.54 14.36
CA VAL A 168 19.87 29.89 15.66
C VAL A 168 20.48 28.48 15.67
N LEU A 169 20.23 27.65 14.65
CA LEU A 169 20.80 26.31 14.58
C LEU A 169 22.34 26.32 14.47
N GLU A 170 22.90 27.28 13.73
CA GLU A 170 24.35 27.46 13.66
C GLU A 170 24.98 27.84 14.99
N LYS A 171 24.32 28.73 15.75
CA LYS A 171 24.74 29.06 17.11
C LYS A 171 24.67 27.84 18.03
N VAL A 172 23.61 27.03 17.94
CA VAL A 172 23.52 25.75 18.69
C VAL A 172 24.69 24.83 18.34
N ARG A 173 25.01 24.67 17.04
CA ARG A 173 26.16 23.87 16.59
C ARG A 173 27.49 24.40 17.14
N TYR A 174 27.69 25.73 17.07
CA TYR A 174 28.89 26.37 17.58
C TYR A 174 29.06 26.17 19.09
N VAL A 175 28.00 26.41 19.86
CA VAL A 175 28.00 26.30 21.32
C VAL A 175 28.28 24.86 21.79
N LEU A 176 27.69 23.86 21.14
CA LEU A 176 27.80 22.47 21.56
C LEU A 176 29.06 21.75 21.05
N PHE A 177 29.57 22.12 19.88
CA PHE A 177 30.68 21.40 19.25
C PHE A 177 31.98 22.21 19.15
N LYS A 178 31.97 23.51 19.50
CA LYS A 178 33.13 24.42 19.42
C LYS A 178 33.87 24.36 18.07
N VAL A 179 33.14 24.07 16.99
CA VAL A 179 33.71 24.03 15.64
C VAL A 179 33.91 25.46 15.16
N GLU A 180 35.17 25.89 15.04
CA GLU A 180 35.52 27.14 14.36
C GLU A 180 35.16 27.07 12.87
N GLY A 181 34.51 28.12 12.38
CA GLY A 181 33.93 28.19 11.03
C GLY A 181 32.67 29.04 10.91
N GLY A 182 32.23 29.65 12.02
CA GLY A 182 31.17 30.66 12.04
C GLY A 182 31.71 32.07 11.82
N SER A 183 32.21 32.37 10.61
CA SER A 183 32.33 33.74 10.06
C SER A 183 32.92 33.67 8.65
N GLY A 184 32.14 34.05 7.64
CA GLY A 184 32.68 34.69 6.44
C GLY A 184 33.62 33.91 5.50
N VAL A 185 33.33 32.66 5.15
CA VAL A 185 33.87 32.10 3.89
C VAL A 185 32.71 31.92 2.93
N ALA A 186 32.64 32.83 1.96
CA ALA A 186 31.85 32.65 0.76
C ALA A 186 32.19 31.27 0.18
N PHE A 187 31.18 30.42 0.01
CA PHE A 187 31.30 29.27 -0.87
C PHE A 187 31.62 29.82 -2.26
N ASN A 188 32.88 29.68 -2.68
CA ASN A 188 33.39 30.32 -3.87
C ASN A 188 32.91 29.50 -5.08
N MET A 189 31.75 29.86 -5.66
CA MET A 189 31.27 29.27 -6.91
C MET A 189 31.64 30.13 -8.13
N ALA A 190 32.81 30.77 -8.10
CA ALA A 190 33.40 31.38 -9.28
C ALA A 190 34.04 30.30 -10.18
N SER A 191 33.25 29.35 -10.68
CA SER A 191 33.63 28.56 -11.86
C SER A 191 32.40 27.92 -12.48
N LYS A 192 31.70 28.72 -13.30
CA LYS A 192 31.03 28.33 -14.56
C LYS A 192 30.25 29.55 -15.08
N LYS A 193 30.99 30.60 -15.45
CA LYS A 193 30.50 31.59 -16.41
C LYS A 193 30.96 31.15 -17.79
N GLY A 194 30.02 30.64 -18.58
CA GLY A 194 30.18 30.22 -19.97
C GLY A 194 29.13 29.14 -20.26
N ALA A 195 28.21 29.26 -21.20
CA ALA A 195 28.04 30.21 -22.28
C ALA A 195 26.54 30.45 -22.49
N THR A 196 26.16 31.71 -22.62
CA THR A 196 25.01 32.09 -23.43
C THR A 196 25.39 31.80 -24.88
N ASN A 197 24.72 30.83 -25.51
CA ASN A 197 24.32 30.88 -26.92
C ASN A 197 23.37 29.71 -27.22
N ALA A 198 22.42 29.99 -28.10
CA ALA A 198 21.27 29.18 -28.49
C ALA A 198 21.60 27.70 -28.75
N ILE A 199 20.74 26.78 -28.30
CA ILE A 199 20.54 25.43 -28.88
C ILE A 199 19.16 24.91 -28.45
N ARG A 200 18.37 24.47 -29.44
CA ARG A 200 17.09 23.76 -29.34
C ARG A 200 17.36 22.26 -29.24
N ASP A 201 17.75 21.77 -28.07
CA ASP A 201 17.98 20.34 -27.89
C ASP A 201 17.40 19.87 -26.53
N ASN A 202 16.47 18.91 -26.60
CA ASN A 202 15.64 18.49 -25.46
C ASN A 202 16.48 17.85 -24.33
N SER A 203 17.62 17.25 -24.66
CA SER A 203 18.52 16.61 -23.68
C SER A 203 19.21 17.60 -22.73
N VAL A 204 19.46 18.85 -23.19
CA VAL A 204 20.11 19.91 -22.41
C VAL A 204 19.13 20.54 -21.42
N VAL A 205 17.84 20.58 -21.77
CA VAL A 205 16.78 21.12 -20.91
C VAL A 205 16.48 20.15 -19.77
N GLU A 206 16.38 18.85 -20.03
CA GLU A 206 16.24 17.82 -18.98
C GLU A 206 17.41 17.84 -17.98
N GLY A 207 18.66 17.94 -18.48
CA GLY A 207 19.84 18.08 -17.63
C GLY A 207 19.78 19.32 -16.74
N LYS A 208 19.40 20.48 -17.29
CA LYS A 208 19.28 21.75 -16.54
C LYS A 208 18.11 21.80 -15.57
N ILE A 209 17.00 21.10 -15.85
CA ILE A 209 15.87 20.95 -14.92
C ILE A 209 16.24 19.99 -13.78
N ARG A 210 16.97 18.91 -14.08
CA ARG A 210 17.46 17.95 -13.08
C ARG A 210 18.52 18.56 -12.17
N ASP A 211 19.37 19.41 -12.74
CA ASP A 211 20.38 20.23 -12.05
C ASP A 211 19.81 21.55 -11.51
N PHE A 212 18.49 21.75 -11.59
CA PHE A 212 17.86 22.92 -11.00
C PHE A 212 18.16 22.92 -9.50
N SER A 213 18.89 23.95 -9.07
CA SER A 213 19.65 23.94 -7.82
C SER A 213 18.76 23.75 -6.58
N LEU A 214 17.47 24.08 -6.67
CA LEU A 214 16.47 23.86 -5.60
C LEU A 214 16.16 22.38 -5.33
N PHE A 215 16.40 21.46 -6.27
CA PHE A 215 16.31 20.03 -5.99
C PHE A 215 17.63 19.44 -5.50
N GLN A 216 18.76 20.03 -5.87
CA GLN A 216 20.08 19.58 -5.42
C GLN A 216 20.23 19.70 -3.90
N MET A 217 19.67 20.75 -3.30
CA MET A 217 19.64 20.93 -1.84
C MET A 217 18.87 19.85 -1.08
N LEU A 218 17.87 19.22 -1.70
CA LEU A 218 17.07 18.15 -1.10
C LEU A 218 17.73 16.76 -1.22
N GLN A 219 18.85 16.64 -1.95
CA GLN A 219 19.64 15.39 -2.02
C GLN A 219 20.18 14.96 -0.65
N VAL A 220 20.24 15.87 0.33
CA VAL A 220 20.61 15.54 1.72
C VAL A 220 19.63 14.55 2.35
N TYR A 221 18.39 14.48 1.85
CA TYR A 221 17.35 13.53 2.25
C TYR A 221 17.21 12.35 1.27
N GLU A 222 18.09 12.24 0.27
CA GLU A 222 18.20 11.02 -0.54
C GLU A 222 19.04 9.98 0.24
N PRO A 223 18.56 8.74 0.39
CA PRO A 223 19.41 7.66 0.83
C PRO A 223 20.43 7.42 -0.29
N SER A 224 21.68 7.83 -0.09
CA SER A 224 22.74 7.50 -1.04
C SER A 224 22.90 5.98 -1.14
N GLU A 225 23.05 5.46 -2.36
CA GLU A 225 23.24 4.02 -2.63
C GLU A 225 24.44 3.42 -1.85
N ASN A 226 25.38 4.26 -1.40
CA ASN A 226 26.53 3.87 -0.58
C ASN A 226 26.28 3.92 0.95
N PHE A 227 25.05 4.22 1.39
CA PHE A 227 24.66 4.29 2.81
C PHE A 227 23.72 3.16 3.23
N SER A 228 23.53 2.14 2.38
CA SER A 228 22.92 0.87 2.78
C SER A 228 23.74 0.12 3.86
N ASP A 229 24.98 0.54 4.14
CA ASP A 229 25.85 -0.02 5.18
C ASP A 229 25.98 0.83 6.46
N SER A 230 25.51 2.09 6.45
CA SER A 230 25.40 2.86 7.68
C SER A 230 24.11 2.48 8.37
N SER A 231 24.24 1.72 9.47
CA SER A 231 23.14 1.49 10.39
C SER A 231 22.57 2.85 10.79
N ASP A 232 21.39 3.21 10.28
CA ASP A 232 20.58 4.24 10.92
C ASP A 232 20.33 3.71 12.34
N VAL A 233 21.02 4.35 13.27
CA VAL A 233 21.21 3.88 14.64
C VAL A 233 19.83 3.69 15.26
N VAL A 234 19.44 2.43 15.43
CA VAL A 234 18.36 2.05 16.34
C VAL A 234 18.67 2.72 17.68
N LEU A 235 17.77 3.60 18.12
CA LEU A 235 17.84 4.21 19.45
C LEU A 235 18.09 3.07 20.46
N PRO A 236 19.10 3.17 21.35
CA PRO A 236 19.26 2.20 22.41
C PRO A 236 17.96 2.16 23.25
N ALA A 237 17.58 0.95 23.69
CA ALA A 237 16.37 0.70 24.45
C ALA A 237 16.22 1.72 25.59
N ARG A 238 15.05 2.38 25.64
CA ARG A 238 14.72 3.47 26.58
C ARG A 238 14.84 3.00 28.03
N SER A 239 15.84 3.49 28.75
CA SER A 239 15.95 3.32 30.20
C SER A 239 15.84 4.68 30.92
N SER A 240 14.61 5.20 31.09
CA SER A 240 14.17 6.02 32.25
C SER A 240 12.74 6.55 32.03
N PRO A 241 11.88 6.70 33.06
CA PRO A 241 10.44 6.86 32.91
C PRO A 241 9.95 8.32 32.92
N ILE A 242 10.57 9.23 32.15
CA ILE A 242 10.05 10.59 31.93
C ILE A 242 10.31 11.00 30.47
N ASP A 243 9.44 10.56 29.56
CA ASP A 243 9.49 10.87 28.13
C ASP A 243 8.52 12.03 27.80
N PHE A 244 9.05 13.24 27.63
CA PHE A 244 8.33 14.36 27.00
C PHE A 244 8.76 14.47 25.53
N GLU A 245 7.81 14.50 24.59
CA GLU A 245 8.09 14.75 23.16
C GLU A 245 7.96 16.26 22.89
N TYR A 246 9.07 16.92 22.51
CA TYR A 246 9.07 18.33 22.16
C TYR A 246 9.06 18.53 20.65
N ILE A 247 8.13 19.35 20.17
CA ILE A 247 7.99 19.71 18.76
C ILE A 247 8.38 21.18 18.62
N THR A 248 9.06 21.51 17.54
CA THR A 248 9.45 22.89 17.26
C THR A 248 8.22 23.72 16.90
N GLU A 249 8.16 24.99 17.33
CA GLU A 249 7.09 25.89 16.88
C GLU A 249 6.94 25.86 15.35
N ASN A 250 5.69 25.81 14.88
CA ASN A 250 5.43 25.73 13.44
C ASN A 250 5.72 27.08 12.80
N ASP A 251 6.70 27.11 11.90
CA ASP A 251 6.91 28.23 11.01
C ASP A 251 5.80 28.22 9.96
N GLU A 252 4.96 29.24 9.95
CA GLU A 252 3.88 29.41 8.96
C GLU A 252 4.25 30.44 7.88
N SER A 253 5.54 30.79 7.79
CA SER A 253 6.02 31.76 6.81
C SER A 253 5.83 31.30 5.37
N GLU A 254 5.82 32.28 4.46
CA GLU A 254 5.78 32.05 3.02
C GLU A 254 7.00 31.24 2.55
N ALA A 255 8.18 31.43 3.16
CA ALA A 255 9.38 30.65 2.85
C ALA A 255 9.23 29.17 3.22
N GLU A 256 8.69 28.86 4.41
CA GLU A 256 8.42 27.49 4.82
C GLU A 256 7.36 26.83 3.92
N CYS A 257 6.37 27.60 3.47
CA CYS A 257 5.39 27.13 2.49
C CYS A 257 6.03 26.78 1.13
N ILE A 258 6.90 27.65 0.60
CA ILE A 258 7.65 27.39 -0.65
C ILE A 258 8.57 26.18 -0.49
N PHE A 259 9.20 26.02 0.68
CA PHE A 259 10.05 24.87 0.97
C PHE A 259 9.25 23.57 0.99
N ALA A 260 8.13 23.53 1.72
CA ALA A 260 7.24 22.38 1.78
C ALA A 260 6.74 21.98 0.39
N PHE A 261 6.32 22.97 -0.42
CA PHE A 261 5.87 22.75 -1.79
C PHE A 261 6.99 22.23 -2.70
N THR A 262 8.22 22.73 -2.56
CA THR A 262 9.39 22.24 -3.31
C THR A 262 9.72 20.79 -2.94
N ALA A 263 9.64 20.45 -1.65
CA ALA A 263 9.82 19.08 -1.17
C ALA A 263 8.74 18.14 -1.73
N LEU A 264 7.47 18.56 -1.73
CA LEU A 264 6.37 17.82 -2.33
C LEU A 264 6.64 17.54 -3.82
N LEU A 265 6.97 18.56 -4.62
CA LEU A 265 7.25 18.38 -6.05
C LEU A 265 8.41 17.41 -6.30
N LYS A 266 9.46 17.45 -5.46
CA LYS A 266 10.58 16.50 -5.56
C LYS A 266 10.14 15.06 -5.26
N ASP A 267 9.32 14.84 -4.25
CA ASP A 267 8.77 13.51 -3.92
C ASP A 267 7.87 12.99 -5.05
N LEU A 268 7.04 13.86 -5.64
CA LEU A 268 6.21 13.51 -6.80
C LEU A 268 7.07 13.14 -8.02
N ILE A 269 8.16 13.85 -8.30
CA ILE A 269 9.08 13.48 -9.39
C ILE A 269 9.68 12.09 -9.16
N LYS A 270 10.06 11.76 -7.91
CA LYS A 270 10.56 10.41 -7.57
C LYS A 270 9.50 9.33 -7.78
N LEU A 271 8.26 9.59 -7.35
CA LEU A 271 7.14 8.66 -7.55
C LEU A 271 6.83 8.47 -9.04
N ARG A 272 6.82 9.54 -9.85
CA ARG A 272 6.63 9.48 -11.31
C ARG A 272 7.68 8.60 -12.00
N LYS A 273 8.94 8.73 -11.56
CA LYS A 273 10.03 7.87 -12.05
C LYS A 273 9.77 6.40 -11.70
N GLU A 274 9.29 6.12 -10.49
CA GLU A 274 8.97 4.75 -10.09
C GLU A 274 7.81 4.16 -10.90
N VAL A 275 6.75 4.93 -11.17
CA VAL A 275 5.68 4.50 -12.07
C VAL A 275 6.24 4.14 -13.46
N SER A 276 7.18 4.93 -13.97
CA SER A 276 7.86 4.62 -15.23
C SER A 276 8.71 3.35 -15.15
N ASN A 277 9.37 3.07 -14.01
CA ASN A 277 10.11 1.83 -13.79
C ASN A 277 9.16 0.62 -13.82
N LEU A 278 8.02 0.68 -13.12
CA LEU A 278 7.02 -0.39 -13.11
C LEU A 278 6.48 -0.69 -14.51
N TRP A 279 6.22 0.34 -15.33
CA TRP A 279 5.81 0.13 -16.71
C TRP A 279 6.90 -0.51 -17.57
N ASN A 280 8.18 -0.16 -17.35
CA ASN A 280 9.31 -0.83 -17.99
C ASN A 280 9.45 -2.30 -17.56
N GLU A 281 9.22 -2.60 -16.28
CA GLU A 281 9.24 -3.97 -15.77
C GLU A 281 8.10 -4.81 -16.36
N TYR A 282 6.90 -4.25 -16.48
CA TYR A 282 5.81 -4.90 -17.22
C TYR A 282 6.17 -5.10 -18.70
N HIS A 283 6.69 -4.07 -19.36
CA HIS A 283 7.08 -4.17 -20.77
C HIS A 283 8.16 -5.23 -21.03
N SER A 284 9.07 -5.44 -20.06
CA SER A 284 10.09 -6.49 -20.10
C SER A 284 9.60 -7.86 -19.62
N GLY A 285 8.33 -7.99 -19.19
CA GLY A 285 7.72 -9.23 -18.72
C GLY A 285 8.16 -9.66 -17.32
N LYS A 286 8.78 -8.76 -16.52
CA LYS A 286 9.21 -9.05 -15.15
C LYS A 286 8.05 -9.07 -14.16
N ILE A 287 7.07 -8.19 -14.37
CA ILE A 287 5.85 -8.11 -13.57
C ILE A 287 4.62 -8.11 -14.49
N ASP A 288 3.49 -8.59 -13.98
CA ASP A 288 2.20 -8.60 -14.66
C ASP A 288 1.56 -7.21 -14.70
N LEU A 289 0.66 -6.98 -15.67
CA LEU A 289 -0.07 -5.71 -15.83
C LEU A 289 -0.80 -5.29 -14.55
N ALA A 290 -1.39 -6.24 -13.83
CA ALA A 290 -2.11 -6.00 -12.59
C ALA A 290 -1.20 -5.46 -11.49
N ALA A 291 -0.01 -6.04 -11.34
CA ALA A 291 0.98 -5.62 -10.34
C ALA A 291 1.48 -4.20 -10.61
N ALA A 292 1.85 -3.91 -11.86
CA ALA A 292 2.29 -2.58 -12.29
C ALA A 292 1.19 -1.52 -12.08
N ALA A 293 -0.06 -1.84 -12.43
CA ALA A 293 -1.19 -0.93 -12.28
C ALA A 293 -1.52 -0.62 -10.81
N ILE A 294 -1.42 -1.61 -9.90
CA ILE A 294 -1.61 -1.36 -8.47
C ILE A 294 -0.51 -0.46 -7.92
N GLY A 295 0.75 -0.70 -8.27
CA GLY A 295 1.86 0.17 -7.88
C GLY A 295 1.69 1.60 -8.40
N ALA A 296 1.29 1.77 -9.67
CA ALA A 296 1.02 3.08 -10.24
C ALA A 296 -0.14 3.82 -9.54
N ASN A 297 -1.23 3.12 -9.21
CA ASN A 297 -2.34 3.69 -8.47
C ASN A 297 -1.95 4.06 -7.02
N LEU A 298 -1.15 3.21 -6.36
CA LEU A 298 -0.60 3.47 -5.03
C LEU A 298 0.29 4.71 -5.01
N ALA A 299 1.09 4.94 -6.07
CA ALA A 299 1.90 6.15 -6.17
C ALA A 299 1.04 7.43 -6.14
N ILE A 300 -0.14 7.39 -6.77
CA ILE A 300 -1.10 8.51 -6.74
C ILE A 300 -1.74 8.64 -5.35
N GLU A 301 -2.09 7.53 -4.68
CA GLU A 301 -2.58 7.57 -3.30
C GLU A 301 -1.54 8.17 -2.33
N LEU A 302 -0.26 7.80 -2.46
CA LEU A 302 0.81 8.36 -1.63
C LEU A 302 1.02 9.86 -1.90
N ALA A 303 0.96 10.28 -3.17
CA ALA A 303 1.01 11.69 -3.55
C ALA A 303 -0.11 12.50 -2.88
N ARG A 304 -1.33 11.94 -2.84
CA ARG A 304 -2.46 12.53 -2.14
C ARG A 304 -2.22 12.63 -0.63
N SER A 305 -1.74 11.58 0.02
CA SER A 305 -1.40 11.59 1.45
C SER A 305 -0.37 12.69 1.77
N MET A 306 0.68 12.82 0.95
CA MET A 306 1.71 13.86 1.13
C MET A 306 1.13 15.28 0.99
N GLU A 307 0.21 15.51 0.04
CA GLU A 307 -0.45 16.81 -0.11
C GLU A 307 -1.41 17.11 1.06
N GLU A 308 -2.20 16.12 1.50
CA GLU A 308 -3.13 16.26 2.63
C GLU A 308 -2.41 16.64 3.93
N GLU A 309 -1.20 16.10 4.15
CA GLU A 309 -0.34 16.45 5.29
C GLU A 309 0.14 17.91 5.25
N MET A 310 0.44 18.43 4.06
CA MET A 310 0.91 19.81 3.88
C MET A 310 -0.24 20.82 3.71
N ALA A 311 -1.47 20.33 3.50
CA ALA A 311 -2.64 21.16 3.21
C ALA A 311 -2.88 22.32 4.21
N PRO A 312 -2.71 22.16 5.54
CA PRO A 312 -2.88 23.27 6.48
C PRO A 312 -1.93 24.45 6.22
N LEU A 313 -0.69 24.16 5.82
CA LEU A 313 0.33 25.16 5.50
C LEU A 313 0.05 25.77 4.11
N LEU A 314 -0.22 24.92 3.11
CA LEU A 314 -0.46 25.37 1.74
C LEU A 314 -1.71 26.25 1.63
N LYS A 315 -2.82 25.88 2.29
CA LYS A 315 -4.08 26.65 2.26
C LYS A 315 -3.94 28.07 2.81
N LYS A 316 -3.07 28.30 3.79
CA LYS A 316 -2.81 29.65 4.34
C LYS A 316 -2.18 30.61 3.33
N HIS A 317 -1.51 30.08 2.31
CA HIS A 317 -0.80 30.85 1.29
C HIS A 317 -1.46 30.77 -0.10
N GLY A 318 -2.76 30.47 -0.14
CA GLY A 318 -3.56 30.40 -1.38
C GLY A 318 -3.69 29.01 -2.00
N GLY A 319 -3.14 27.97 -1.35
CA GLY A 319 -3.25 26.59 -1.80
C GLY A 319 -2.17 26.19 -2.82
N ALA A 320 -2.08 24.88 -3.06
CA ALA A 320 -1.06 24.28 -3.92
C ALA A 320 -1.16 24.76 -5.38
N LEU A 321 -2.38 24.94 -5.89
CA LEU A 321 -2.65 25.42 -7.24
C LEU A 321 -2.26 26.90 -7.46
N ALA A 322 -2.24 27.74 -6.40
CA ALA A 322 -1.78 29.12 -6.52
C ALA A 322 -0.24 29.23 -6.51
N LEU A 323 0.45 28.26 -5.90
CA LEU A 323 1.90 28.20 -5.86
C LEU A 323 2.50 27.64 -7.15
N LEU A 324 1.79 26.71 -7.79
CA LEU A 324 2.29 25.99 -8.96
C LEU A 324 2.61 26.91 -10.17
N PRO A 325 1.74 27.86 -10.58
CA PRO A 325 2.07 28.85 -11.62
C PRO A 325 3.23 29.77 -11.24
N LYS A 326 3.34 30.15 -9.95
CA LYS A 326 4.45 31.00 -9.46
C LYS A 326 5.77 30.26 -9.57
N TYR A 327 5.80 28.99 -9.21
CA TYR A 327 6.98 28.14 -9.31
C TYR A 327 7.38 27.92 -10.77
N PHE A 328 6.42 27.53 -11.61
CA PHE A 328 6.63 27.39 -13.06
C PHE A 328 7.20 28.66 -13.69
N GLY A 329 6.66 29.83 -13.34
CA GLY A 329 7.14 31.12 -13.83
C GLY A 329 8.56 31.44 -13.35
N ALA A 330 8.86 31.19 -12.08
CA ALA A 330 10.20 31.41 -11.53
C ALA A 330 11.25 30.51 -12.20
N VAL A 331 10.96 29.21 -12.38
CA VAL A 331 11.88 28.29 -13.05
C VAL A 331 12.07 28.66 -14.53
N SER A 332 10.98 29.01 -15.23
CA SER A 332 11.06 29.43 -16.63
C SER A 332 11.96 30.65 -16.79
N GLN A 333 11.77 31.68 -15.96
CA GLN A 333 12.58 32.90 -15.99
C GLN A 333 14.05 32.64 -15.66
N TYR A 334 14.32 31.77 -14.67
CA TYR A 334 15.69 31.37 -14.35
C TYR A 334 16.40 30.69 -15.53
N LEU A 335 15.66 29.91 -16.32
CA LEU A 335 16.16 29.28 -17.54
C LEU A 335 16.18 30.22 -18.76
N GLY A 336 15.86 31.50 -18.57
CA GLY A 336 15.85 32.53 -19.62
C GLY A 336 14.63 32.48 -20.54
N LEU A 337 13.55 31.84 -20.10
CA LEU A 337 12.29 31.74 -20.85
C LEU A 337 11.20 32.58 -20.17
N ASP A 338 10.42 33.32 -20.97
CA ASP A 338 9.21 33.97 -20.49
C ASP A 338 7.99 33.07 -20.76
N PRO A 339 7.31 32.53 -19.73
CA PRO A 339 6.15 31.66 -19.92
C PRO A 339 4.96 32.35 -20.62
N PHE A 340 4.91 33.69 -20.61
CA PHE A 340 3.85 34.47 -21.25
C PHE A 340 4.19 34.92 -22.68
N GLN A 341 5.44 34.76 -23.11
CA GLN A 341 5.88 35.08 -24.47
C GLN A 341 5.44 33.99 -25.45
N LYS A 342 4.18 34.07 -25.88
CA LYS A 342 3.61 33.16 -26.88
C LYS A 342 4.21 33.43 -28.26
N GLU A 343 4.56 32.37 -29.00
CA GLU A 343 5.04 32.49 -30.39
C GLU A 343 3.94 33.03 -31.31
N ARG A 344 2.68 32.59 -31.09
CA ARG A 344 1.49 33.10 -31.78
C ARG A 344 0.44 33.52 -30.76
N PHE A 345 -0.35 34.54 -31.09
CA PHE A 345 -1.41 35.03 -30.19
C PHE A 345 -2.44 33.95 -29.83
N SER A 346 -2.73 33.03 -30.77
CA SER A 346 -3.66 31.91 -30.58
C SER A 346 -3.11 30.76 -29.74
N ASP A 347 -1.84 30.82 -29.32
CA ASP A 347 -1.22 29.71 -28.60
C ASP A 347 -1.76 29.63 -27.17
N ASP A 348 -1.92 28.42 -26.67
CA ASP A 348 -2.37 28.21 -25.30
C ASP A 348 -1.27 28.69 -24.30
N MET A 349 0.01 28.48 -24.64
CA MET A 349 1.17 28.85 -23.82
C MET A 349 2.44 29.09 -24.66
N ASN A 350 3.54 29.51 -24.02
CA ASN A 350 4.86 29.42 -24.63
C ASN A 350 5.33 27.95 -24.65
N PHE A 351 5.36 27.33 -25.83
CA PHE A 351 5.73 25.91 -25.99
C PHE A 351 7.21 25.62 -25.70
N ALA A 352 8.08 26.63 -25.65
CA ALA A 352 9.45 26.45 -25.15
C ALA A 352 9.47 26.07 -23.65
N CYS A 353 8.41 26.41 -22.90
CA CYS A 353 8.27 26.05 -21.49
C CYS A 353 7.53 24.72 -21.26
N TYR A 354 7.18 23.97 -22.33
CA TYR A 354 6.38 22.75 -22.20
C TYR A 354 7.02 21.71 -21.28
N ASP A 355 8.31 21.40 -21.46
CA ASP A 355 8.99 20.36 -20.67
C ASP A 355 9.14 20.75 -19.18
N ILE A 356 9.35 22.04 -18.91
CA ILE A 356 9.31 22.61 -17.56
C ILE A 356 7.91 22.41 -16.97
N GLY A 357 6.87 22.78 -17.72
CA GLY A 357 5.50 22.66 -17.28
C GLY A 357 5.07 21.22 -17.06
N ALA A 358 5.55 20.26 -17.85
CA ALA A 358 5.29 18.84 -17.66
C ALA A 358 6.02 18.29 -16.42
N THR A 359 7.25 18.75 -16.14
CA THR A 359 8.01 18.32 -14.95
C THR A 359 7.38 18.81 -13.66
N PHE A 360 6.91 20.07 -13.64
CA PHE A 360 6.31 20.71 -12.46
C PHE A 360 4.77 20.63 -12.44
N LEU A 361 4.18 19.77 -13.27
CA LEU A 361 2.73 19.48 -13.32
C LEU A 361 1.85 20.67 -13.76
N TYR A 362 2.44 21.76 -14.26
CA TYR A 362 1.73 22.95 -14.73
C TYR A 362 0.92 22.70 -15.99
N ASN A 363 1.41 21.86 -16.90
CA ASN A 363 0.67 21.52 -18.12
C ASN A 363 -0.64 20.81 -17.75
N ALA A 364 -0.55 19.80 -16.86
CA ALA A 364 -1.70 19.09 -16.33
C ALA A 364 -2.68 20.02 -15.61
N ALA A 365 -2.17 20.90 -14.73
CA ALA A 365 -3.00 21.88 -14.01
C ALA A 365 -3.74 22.82 -14.97
N SER A 366 -3.06 23.32 -15.99
CA SER A 366 -3.63 24.25 -16.99
C SER A 366 -4.71 23.59 -17.83
N LEU A 367 -4.51 22.33 -18.24
CA LEU A 367 -5.50 21.56 -18.99
C LEU A 367 -6.74 21.23 -18.14
N LEU A 368 -6.53 20.81 -16.89
CA LEU A 368 -7.62 20.55 -15.93
C LEU A 368 -8.44 21.82 -15.66
N GLU A 369 -7.78 22.97 -15.46
CA GLU A 369 -8.46 24.24 -15.22
C GLU A 369 -9.28 24.68 -16.43
N ALA A 370 -8.76 24.48 -17.65
CA ALA A 370 -9.51 24.73 -18.88
C ALA A 370 -10.74 23.80 -19.00
N ILE A 371 -10.60 22.51 -18.68
CA ILE A 371 -11.71 21.54 -18.70
C ILE A 371 -12.76 21.90 -17.65
N ARG A 372 -12.35 22.18 -16.42
CA ARG A 372 -13.22 22.56 -15.30
C ARG A 372 -14.03 23.82 -15.64
N THR A 373 -13.39 24.82 -16.25
CA THR A 373 -14.03 26.09 -16.64
C THR A 373 -14.98 25.93 -17.82
N ALA A 374 -14.67 25.02 -18.76
CA ALA A 374 -15.50 24.78 -19.94
C ALA A 374 -16.69 23.85 -19.67
N ALA A 375 -16.68 23.07 -18.58
CA ALA A 375 -17.72 22.12 -18.25
C ALA A 375 -19.00 22.82 -17.73
N PRO A 376 -20.21 22.32 -18.09
CA PRO A 376 -21.44 22.85 -17.53
C PRO A 376 -21.50 22.65 -16.01
N TYR A 377 -21.95 23.68 -15.26
CA TYR A 377 -22.23 23.56 -13.83
C TYR A 377 -23.28 22.45 -13.61
N SER A 378 -22.93 21.45 -12.77
CA SER A 378 -23.60 20.15 -12.58
C SER A 378 -23.11 19.03 -13.50
N ALA A 379 -22.15 18.25 -12.99
CA ALA A 379 -21.45 17.16 -13.65
C ALA A 379 -22.31 15.93 -14.00
N ARG A 380 -23.64 16.04 -14.08
CA ARG A 380 -24.49 14.89 -14.44
C ARG A 380 -24.33 14.46 -15.88
N HIS A 381 -23.97 15.36 -16.80
CA HIS A 381 -23.81 15.02 -18.22
C HIS A 381 -22.72 15.88 -18.89
N MET A 382 -21.46 15.44 -18.78
CA MET A 382 -20.38 16.01 -19.60
C MET A 382 -20.63 15.65 -21.07
N PRO A 383 -20.65 16.62 -22.01
CA PRO A 383 -20.80 16.29 -23.42
C PRO A 383 -19.62 15.48 -23.92
N CYS A 384 -19.89 14.51 -24.79
CA CYS A 384 -18.84 13.75 -25.48
C CYS A 384 -17.94 14.69 -26.29
N TYR A 385 -16.64 14.44 -26.27
CA TYR A 385 -15.69 15.20 -27.07
C TYR A 385 -15.93 14.98 -28.58
N THR A 386 -15.97 16.06 -29.34
CA THR A 386 -16.33 16.06 -30.76
C THR A 386 -15.12 16.01 -31.71
N GLY A 387 -13.90 15.92 -31.18
CA GLY A 387 -12.68 16.00 -31.99
C GLY A 387 -12.32 17.41 -32.44
N LYS A 388 -12.93 18.46 -31.85
CA LYS A 388 -12.70 19.88 -32.22
C LYS A 388 -11.22 20.29 -32.26
N PHE A 389 -10.39 19.68 -31.42
CA PHE A 389 -8.94 19.93 -31.33
C PHE A 389 -8.10 18.75 -31.85
N GLY A 390 -8.70 17.86 -32.65
CA GLY A 390 -8.09 16.61 -33.08
C GLY A 390 -8.28 15.47 -32.07
N TRP A 391 -7.87 14.28 -32.48
CA TRP A 391 -7.93 13.07 -31.65
C TRP A 391 -6.52 12.66 -31.23
N TYR A 392 -6.43 11.98 -30.09
CA TYR A 392 -5.19 11.37 -29.64
C TYR A 392 -4.80 10.25 -30.61
N ASP A 393 -3.53 10.26 -31.02
CA ASP A 393 -2.94 9.28 -31.92
C ASP A 393 -1.70 8.64 -31.27
N PRO A 394 -1.79 7.39 -30.77
CA PRO A 394 -0.67 6.70 -30.14
C PRO A 394 0.51 6.46 -31.12
N GLN A 395 0.27 6.44 -32.43
CA GLN A 395 1.32 6.26 -33.44
C GLN A 395 2.21 7.48 -33.58
N ARG A 396 1.69 8.66 -33.23
CA ARG A 396 2.45 9.92 -33.34
C ARG A 396 2.94 10.38 -31.99
N ALA A 397 2.08 10.38 -30.97
CA ALA A 397 2.34 10.99 -29.67
C ALA A 397 3.60 10.49 -28.93
N HIS A 398 4.05 9.26 -29.22
CA HIS A 398 5.25 8.69 -28.61
C HIS A 398 6.58 9.17 -29.23
N LEU A 399 6.55 9.74 -30.45
CA LEU A 399 7.75 10.08 -31.20
C LEU A 399 8.51 11.25 -30.55
N GLU A 400 9.79 11.02 -30.22
CA GLU A 400 10.64 12.04 -29.60
C GLU A 400 10.86 13.27 -30.50
N THR A 401 10.78 13.08 -31.82
CA THR A 401 10.94 14.14 -32.84
C THR A 401 9.76 15.12 -32.91
N MET A 402 8.68 14.90 -32.16
CA MET A 402 7.55 15.82 -32.11
C MET A 402 7.91 17.14 -31.43
N ASP A 403 7.48 18.24 -32.07
CA ASP A 403 7.55 19.58 -31.51
C ASP A 403 6.60 19.75 -30.30
N ASN A 404 6.98 20.59 -29.35
CA ASN A 404 6.26 20.80 -28.08
C ASN A 404 4.82 21.30 -28.28
N ARG A 405 4.58 22.06 -29.35
CA ARG A 405 3.23 22.45 -29.77
C ARG A 405 2.35 21.26 -30.13
N GLN A 406 2.91 20.29 -30.84
CA GLN A 406 2.19 19.08 -31.24
C GLN A 406 1.96 18.16 -30.04
N ARG A 407 2.95 18.05 -29.14
CA ARG A 407 2.82 17.29 -27.88
C ARG A 407 1.67 17.83 -27.03
N TRP A 408 1.61 19.15 -26.83
CA TRP A 408 0.49 19.80 -26.13
C TRP A 408 -0.87 19.48 -26.77
N ALA A 409 -0.97 19.49 -28.11
CA ALA A 409 -2.21 19.16 -28.80
C ALA A 409 -2.64 17.70 -28.57
N GLN A 410 -1.69 16.75 -28.53
CA GLN A 410 -1.97 15.36 -28.20
C GLN A 410 -2.41 15.18 -26.75
N ASP A 411 -1.73 15.82 -25.79
CA ASP A 411 -2.10 15.76 -24.37
C ASP A 411 -3.51 16.31 -24.13
N LYS A 412 -3.81 17.45 -24.77
CA LYS A 412 -5.14 18.08 -24.75
C LYS A 412 -6.20 17.14 -25.32
N ALA A 413 -5.93 16.50 -26.45
CA ALA A 413 -6.87 15.54 -27.06
C ALA A 413 -7.08 14.31 -26.16
N ALA A 414 -6.02 13.74 -25.57
CA ALA A 414 -6.09 12.59 -24.68
C ALA A 414 -6.99 12.87 -23.45
N LEU A 415 -6.83 14.04 -22.82
CA LEU A 415 -7.65 14.41 -21.68
C LEU A 415 -9.11 14.69 -22.05
N LEU A 416 -9.34 15.38 -23.17
CA LEU A 416 -10.70 15.64 -23.65
C LEU A 416 -11.43 14.34 -24.03
N GLU A 417 -10.72 13.31 -24.49
CA GLU A 417 -11.29 11.99 -24.76
C GLU A 417 -11.67 11.23 -23.47
N VAL A 418 -10.80 11.24 -22.45
CA VAL A 418 -10.97 10.37 -21.26
C VAL A 418 -11.90 10.97 -20.20
N VAL A 419 -11.91 12.29 -20.00
CA VAL A 419 -12.69 12.93 -18.92
C VAL A 419 -14.20 12.66 -19.02
N PRO A 420 -14.85 12.76 -20.19
CA PRO A 420 -16.27 12.40 -20.32
C PRO A 420 -16.54 10.93 -19.94
N ASP A 421 -15.66 10.00 -20.30
CA ASP A 421 -15.82 8.58 -19.95
C ASP A 421 -15.59 8.33 -18.46
N ILE A 422 -14.70 9.07 -17.81
CA ILE A 422 -14.56 9.07 -16.36
C ILE A 422 -15.86 9.55 -15.70
N THR A 423 -16.50 10.60 -16.22
CA THR A 423 -17.79 11.03 -15.64
C THR A 423 -18.88 9.97 -15.82
N LEU A 424 -18.89 9.26 -16.95
CA LEU A 424 -19.77 8.14 -17.22
C LEU A 424 -19.54 6.97 -16.24
N LEU A 425 -18.27 6.67 -15.93
CA LEU A 425 -17.89 5.61 -14.99
C LEU A 425 -18.60 5.75 -13.63
N PHE A 426 -18.93 6.95 -13.18
CA PHE A 426 -19.66 7.15 -11.92
C PHE A 426 -21.12 6.72 -11.98
N GLU A 427 -21.76 6.86 -13.14
CA GLU A 427 -23.16 6.51 -13.36
C GLU A 427 -23.36 5.03 -13.67
N LEU A 428 -22.31 4.31 -14.12
CA LEU A 428 -22.42 2.90 -14.48
C LEU A 428 -22.54 1.97 -13.27
N GLU A 429 -23.60 1.16 -13.23
CA GLU A 429 -23.74 0.05 -12.31
C GLU A 429 -22.92 -1.16 -12.77
N GLY A 430 -22.43 -1.99 -11.84
CA GLY A 430 -21.72 -3.23 -12.16
C GLY A 430 -20.23 -3.09 -12.47
N ILE A 431 -19.67 -1.88 -12.50
CA ILE A 431 -18.22 -1.66 -12.55
C ILE A 431 -17.69 -1.50 -11.11
N PRO A 432 -16.90 -2.47 -10.59
CA PRO A 432 -16.49 -2.45 -9.20
C PRO A 432 -15.19 -1.68 -8.96
N VAL A 433 -14.42 -1.38 -10.00
CA VAL A 433 -13.11 -0.73 -9.87
C VAL A 433 -13.22 0.75 -10.18
N LEU A 434 -12.55 1.55 -9.36
CA LEU A 434 -12.31 2.96 -9.61
C LEU A 434 -10.83 3.26 -9.33
N ASP A 435 -10.17 3.99 -10.23
CA ASP A 435 -8.78 4.43 -10.07
C ASP A 435 -8.68 5.83 -9.45
N GLU A 436 -7.49 6.24 -9.00
CA GLU A 436 -7.30 7.54 -8.34
C GLU A 436 -7.41 8.73 -9.31
N LEU A 437 -7.08 8.58 -10.59
CA LEU A 437 -7.29 9.64 -11.58
C LEU A 437 -8.79 9.93 -11.72
N ALA A 438 -9.60 8.89 -11.88
CA ALA A 438 -11.04 9.01 -11.93
C ALA A 438 -11.59 9.67 -10.66
N ARG A 439 -11.15 9.22 -9.47
CA ARG A 439 -11.53 9.86 -8.19
C ARG A 439 -11.18 11.33 -8.14
N GLY A 440 -10.00 11.72 -8.61
CA GLY A 440 -9.59 13.11 -8.63
C GLY A 440 -10.40 13.96 -9.60
N VAL A 441 -10.75 13.44 -10.77
CA VAL A 441 -11.67 14.13 -11.70
C VAL A 441 -13.05 14.32 -11.06
N LYS A 442 -13.58 13.31 -10.36
CA LYS A 442 -14.82 13.45 -9.58
C LYS A 442 -14.71 14.55 -8.54
N TYR A 443 -13.64 14.50 -7.73
CA TYR A 443 -13.36 15.48 -6.70
C TYR A 443 -13.33 16.90 -7.28
N MET A 444 -12.60 17.10 -8.39
CA MET A 444 -12.51 18.39 -9.07
C MET A 444 -13.88 18.95 -9.46
N PHE A 445 -14.77 18.12 -10.01
CA PHE A 445 -16.10 18.58 -10.39
C PHE A 445 -17.04 18.82 -9.20
N GLU A 446 -16.89 18.04 -8.12
CA GLU A 446 -17.69 18.18 -6.90
C GLU A 446 -17.27 19.38 -6.05
N THR A 447 -15.97 19.62 -5.88
CA THR A 447 -15.43 20.68 -5.02
C THR A 447 -15.08 21.96 -5.76
N GLN A 448 -14.96 21.91 -7.10
CA GLN A 448 -14.41 22.98 -7.92
C GLN A 448 -12.94 23.30 -7.61
N GLU A 449 -12.22 22.42 -6.90
CA GLU A 449 -10.81 22.56 -6.57
C GLU A 449 -9.96 21.56 -7.36
N ILE A 450 -8.80 21.99 -7.88
CA ILE A 450 -7.82 21.11 -8.52
C ILE A 450 -6.65 20.86 -7.56
N PRO A 451 -6.55 19.67 -6.94
CA PRO A 451 -5.42 19.35 -6.10
C PRO A 451 -4.18 19.00 -6.93
N VAL A 452 -2.99 19.15 -6.35
CA VAL A 452 -1.72 18.87 -7.05
C VAL A 452 -1.52 17.38 -7.29
N TRP A 453 -2.01 16.51 -6.41
CA TRP A 453 -2.01 15.06 -6.62
C TRP A 453 -2.85 14.64 -7.84
N LEU A 454 -3.90 15.39 -8.21
CA LEU A 454 -4.65 15.15 -9.45
C LEU A 454 -3.83 15.61 -10.67
N CYS A 455 -3.12 16.73 -10.57
CA CYS A 455 -2.19 17.15 -11.64
C CYS A 455 -1.10 16.09 -11.85
N PHE A 456 -0.61 15.48 -10.76
CA PHE A 456 0.29 14.33 -10.80
C PHE A 456 -0.36 13.11 -11.46
N ALA A 457 -1.59 12.75 -11.10
CA ALA A 457 -2.32 11.64 -11.72
C ALA A 457 -2.49 11.82 -13.23
N VAL A 458 -2.88 13.03 -13.67
CA VAL A 458 -2.98 13.39 -15.09
C VAL A 458 -1.64 13.30 -15.80
N GLN A 459 -0.56 13.79 -15.18
CA GLN A 459 0.76 13.70 -15.80
C GLN A 459 1.20 12.24 -15.97
N ASN A 460 0.98 11.38 -14.96
CA ASN A 460 1.27 9.94 -15.08
C ASN A 460 0.41 9.26 -16.16
N TYR A 461 -0.85 9.67 -16.31
CA TYR A 461 -1.72 9.18 -17.39
C TYR A 461 -1.13 9.51 -18.77
N LEU A 462 -0.75 10.76 -19.00
CA LEU A 462 -0.13 11.21 -20.26
C LEU A 462 1.20 10.49 -20.53
N ASP A 463 2.04 10.33 -19.51
CA ASP A 463 3.29 9.60 -19.63
C ASP A 463 3.07 8.12 -19.96
N THR A 464 2.06 7.49 -19.35
CA THR A 464 1.69 6.10 -19.62
C THR A 464 1.26 5.92 -21.08
N LEU A 465 0.43 6.83 -21.59
CA LEU A 465 0.03 6.83 -23.00
C LEU A 465 1.22 6.97 -23.95
N ARG A 466 2.14 7.88 -23.64
CA ARG A 466 3.35 8.11 -24.42
C ARG A 466 4.29 6.91 -24.37
N PHE A 467 4.46 6.31 -23.19
CA PHE A 467 5.31 5.14 -22.95
C PHE A 467 4.86 3.95 -23.82
N PHE A 468 3.57 3.61 -23.78
CA PHE A 468 3.07 2.48 -24.56
C PHE A 468 3.02 2.80 -26.06
N GLY A 469 2.63 4.04 -26.43
CA GLY A 469 2.51 4.43 -27.83
C GLY A 469 1.74 3.38 -28.64
N PRO A 470 2.29 2.86 -29.75
CA PRO A 470 1.66 1.82 -30.57
C PRO A 470 1.35 0.51 -29.82
N ASN A 471 2.11 0.18 -28.77
CA ASN A 471 1.95 -1.05 -28.00
C ASN A 471 0.72 -1.03 -27.08
N ILE A 472 0.00 0.09 -26.97
CA ILE A 472 -1.17 0.21 -26.09
C ILE A 472 -2.30 -0.77 -26.47
N THR A 473 -2.36 -1.17 -27.75
CA THR A 473 -3.29 -2.20 -28.24
C THR A 473 -3.04 -3.58 -27.62
N LYS A 474 -1.80 -3.89 -27.23
CA LYS A 474 -1.45 -5.16 -26.58
C LYS A 474 -2.08 -5.24 -25.19
N VAL A 475 -2.05 -4.15 -24.44
CA VAL A 475 -2.68 -4.04 -23.12
C VAL A 475 -4.18 -4.29 -23.21
N LEU A 476 -4.86 -3.68 -24.19
CA LEU A 476 -6.28 -3.93 -24.42
C LEU A 476 -6.57 -5.38 -24.81
N THR A 477 -5.70 -5.99 -25.61
CA THR A 477 -5.83 -7.40 -26.01
C THR A 477 -5.68 -8.34 -24.81
N GLU A 478 -4.71 -8.06 -23.92
CA GLU A 478 -4.52 -8.79 -22.66
C GLU A 478 -5.75 -8.68 -21.76
N PHE A 479 -6.31 -7.48 -21.62
CA PHE A 479 -7.55 -7.24 -20.88
C PHE A 479 -8.72 -8.06 -21.43
N HIS A 480 -8.95 -8.06 -22.74
CA HIS A 480 -10.02 -8.87 -23.34
C HIS A 480 -9.78 -10.36 -23.17
N ARG A 481 -8.55 -10.83 -23.41
CA ARG A 481 -8.18 -12.24 -23.24
C ARG A 481 -8.41 -12.72 -21.80
N PHE A 482 -8.03 -11.92 -20.80
CA PHE A 482 -8.26 -12.26 -19.39
C PHE A 482 -9.76 -12.43 -19.09
N ASN A 483 -10.58 -11.47 -19.54
CA ASN A 483 -12.03 -11.52 -19.30
C ASN A 483 -12.70 -12.69 -20.04
N GLU A 484 -12.27 -13.01 -21.26
CA GLU A 484 -12.77 -14.17 -22.03
C GLU A 484 -12.42 -15.50 -21.34
N ILE A 485 -11.15 -15.70 -20.94
CA ILE A 485 -10.73 -16.90 -20.20
C ILE A 485 -11.50 -17.04 -18.88
N THR A 486 -11.71 -15.93 -18.18
CA THR A 486 -12.45 -15.91 -16.92
C THR A 486 -13.93 -16.24 -17.13
N ALA A 487 -14.56 -15.69 -18.17
CA ALA A 487 -15.95 -15.99 -18.51
C ALA A 487 -16.13 -17.49 -18.82
N ASP A 488 -15.21 -18.08 -19.59
CA ASP A 488 -15.22 -19.50 -19.91
C ASP A 488 -15.04 -20.38 -18.67
N LEU A 489 -14.17 -19.96 -17.74
CA LEU A 489 -13.96 -20.67 -16.47
C LEU A 489 -15.25 -20.64 -15.62
N LEU A 490 -15.91 -19.50 -15.52
CA LEU A 490 -17.16 -19.34 -14.77
C LEU A 490 -18.31 -20.15 -15.41
N ASP A 491 -18.37 -20.22 -16.74
CA ASP A 491 -19.33 -21.07 -17.45
C ASP A 491 -19.17 -22.54 -17.12
N ARG A 492 -17.93 -23.03 -17.15
CA ARG A 492 -17.63 -24.43 -16.78
C ARG A 492 -17.96 -24.73 -15.32
N ALA A 493 -17.74 -23.78 -14.42
CA ALA A 493 -18.08 -23.93 -13.00
C ALA A 493 -19.61 -23.96 -12.78
N ASN A 494 -20.37 -23.07 -13.43
CA ASN A 494 -21.82 -22.95 -13.26
C ASN A 494 -22.60 -24.16 -13.79
N LEU A 495 -22.09 -24.82 -14.84
CA LEU A 495 -22.68 -26.04 -15.41
C LEU A 495 -22.55 -27.28 -14.50
N ALA A 496 -21.60 -27.29 -13.57
CA ALA A 496 -21.25 -28.49 -12.79
C ALA A 496 -22.06 -28.67 -11.50
N ASP A 497 -22.73 -27.63 -10.98
CA ASP A 497 -23.34 -27.67 -9.64
C ASP A 497 -24.73 -27.05 -9.56
N TYR A 498 -25.77 -27.90 -9.60
CA TYR A 498 -27.17 -27.46 -9.64
C TYR A 498 -27.79 -27.18 -8.25
N HIS A 499 -27.07 -27.41 -7.14
CA HIS A 499 -27.67 -27.52 -5.79
C HIS A 499 -27.29 -26.43 -4.77
N GLN A 500 -26.56 -25.37 -5.15
CA GLN A 500 -26.15 -24.32 -4.18
C GLN A 500 -26.59 -22.90 -4.60
N ASN A 501 -27.60 -22.36 -3.91
CA ASN A 501 -28.20 -21.07 -4.25
C ASN A 501 -27.28 -19.84 -4.03
N ASP A 502 -26.45 -19.81 -2.98
CA ASP A 502 -25.66 -18.60 -2.66
C ASP A 502 -24.40 -18.44 -3.53
N ALA A 503 -23.66 -19.53 -3.78
CA ALA A 503 -22.47 -19.50 -4.64
C ALA A 503 -22.82 -19.20 -6.10
N LYS A 504 -24.03 -19.60 -6.52
CA LYS A 504 -24.53 -19.35 -7.87
C LYS A 504 -24.72 -17.88 -8.16
N LYS A 505 -25.22 -17.10 -7.19
CA LYS A 505 -25.38 -15.66 -7.35
C LYS A 505 -24.03 -14.94 -7.50
N ASP A 506 -23.05 -15.29 -6.67
CA ASP A 506 -21.70 -14.72 -6.73
C ASP A 506 -21.03 -15.01 -8.09
N LEU A 507 -21.21 -16.23 -8.62
CA LEU A 507 -20.74 -16.62 -9.95
C LEU A 507 -21.46 -15.87 -11.08
N GLU A 508 -22.78 -15.71 -11.00
CA GLU A 508 -23.57 -14.95 -11.97
C GLU A 508 -23.20 -13.47 -11.99
N ASP A 509 -23.02 -12.85 -10.81
CA ASP A 509 -22.64 -11.45 -10.69
C ASP A 509 -21.21 -11.20 -11.19
N MET A 510 -20.28 -12.10 -10.87
CA MET A 510 -18.92 -12.06 -11.44
C MET A 510 -18.93 -12.28 -12.95
N ARG A 511 -19.76 -13.19 -13.46
CA ARG A 511 -19.89 -13.40 -14.90
C ARG A 511 -20.38 -12.15 -15.61
N LYS A 512 -21.39 -11.48 -15.06
CA LYS A 512 -21.86 -10.19 -15.59
C LYS A 512 -20.75 -9.15 -15.58
N MET A 513 -19.97 -9.09 -14.49
CA MET A 513 -18.82 -8.17 -14.38
C MET A 513 -17.82 -8.39 -15.52
N VAL A 514 -17.28 -9.61 -15.70
CA VAL A 514 -16.26 -9.90 -16.74
C VAL A 514 -16.83 -9.86 -18.17
N THR A 515 -18.16 -9.76 -18.32
CA THR A 515 -18.80 -9.52 -19.61
C THR A 515 -18.68 -8.03 -19.97
N VAL A 516 -17.50 -7.68 -20.48
CA VAL A 516 -17.14 -6.28 -20.82
C VAL A 516 -17.72 -5.79 -22.15
N LYS A 517 -18.49 -6.63 -22.86
CA LYS A 517 -19.15 -6.30 -24.13
C LYS A 517 -20.67 -6.36 -23.98
N LEU A 518 -21.37 -5.34 -24.47
CA LEU A 518 -22.83 -5.27 -24.55
C LEU A 518 -23.23 -5.05 -26.02
N ASN A 519 -24.07 -5.92 -26.58
CA ASN A 519 -24.51 -5.86 -27.98
C ASN A 519 -23.35 -5.80 -29.02
N GLY A 520 -22.25 -6.51 -28.73
CA GLY A 520 -21.09 -6.59 -29.64
C GLY A 520 -20.10 -5.42 -29.57
N VAL A 521 -20.32 -4.43 -28.71
CA VAL A 521 -19.40 -3.31 -28.44
C VAL A 521 -18.98 -3.28 -26.97
N ASP A 522 -17.88 -2.59 -26.63
CA ASP A 522 -17.44 -2.46 -25.24
C ASP A 522 -18.44 -1.67 -24.36
N ILE A 523 -18.40 -1.91 -23.05
CA ILE A 523 -19.34 -1.34 -22.08
C ILE A 523 -19.40 0.21 -22.10
N PHE A 524 -18.28 0.89 -22.36
CA PHE A 524 -18.26 2.36 -22.41
C PHE A 524 -18.89 2.87 -23.71
N THR A 525 -18.57 2.25 -24.84
CA THR A 525 -19.23 2.54 -26.12
C THR A 525 -20.74 2.30 -26.06
N ALA A 526 -21.17 1.15 -25.52
CA ALA A 526 -22.59 0.85 -25.34
C ALA A 526 -23.30 1.90 -24.47
N SER A 527 -22.64 2.32 -23.40
CA SER A 527 -23.17 3.30 -22.46
C SER A 527 -23.28 4.70 -23.08
N ARG A 528 -22.27 5.13 -23.86
CA ARG A 528 -22.37 6.38 -24.66
C ARG A 528 -23.52 6.32 -25.65
N MET A 529 -23.70 5.19 -26.34
CA MET A 529 -24.81 5.01 -27.29
C MET A 529 -26.16 5.09 -26.59
N ALA A 530 -26.31 4.49 -25.39
CA ALA A 530 -27.53 4.56 -24.61
C ALA A 530 -27.86 6.01 -24.18
N LEU A 531 -26.86 6.77 -23.72
CA LEU A 531 -27.02 8.17 -23.35
C LEU A 531 -27.34 9.09 -24.54
N ASN A 532 -26.78 8.80 -25.71
CA ASN A 532 -27.02 9.62 -26.91
C ASN A 532 -28.39 9.35 -27.55
N ARG A 533 -29.02 8.18 -27.34
CA ARG A 533 -30.38 7.90 -27.85
C ARG A 533 -31.46 8.85 -27.30
N SER A 534 -31.22 9.49 -26.14
CA SER A 534 -32.12 10.50 -25.58
C SER A 534 -31.89 11.92 -26.13
N SER A 535 -30.81 12.13 -26.91
CA SER A 535 -30.44 13.40 -27.52
C SER A 535 -30.53 13.30 -29.04
N ARG A 536 -31.26 14.21 -29.71
CA ARG A 536 -31.43 14.23 -31.19
C ARG A 536 -30.13 14.49 -32.00
N ASN A 537 -28.95 14.46 -31.37
CA ASN A 537 -27.67 14.68 -32.02
C ASN A 537 -27.03 13.37 -32.47
N ASP A 538 -27.49 12.90 -33.63
CA ASP A 538 -27.03 11.68 -34.33
C ASP A 538 -25.64 11.81 -34.99
N ARG A 539 -24.86 12.85 -34.64
CA ARG A 539 -23.56 13.11 -35.28
C ARG A 539 -22.46 12.26 -34.65
N ALA A 540 -22.38 11.02 -35.13
CA ALA A 540 -21.21 10.16 -35.14
C ALA A 540 -20.51 9.96 -33.78
N SER A 541 -21.11 9.15 -32.91
CA SER A 541 -20.43 8.71 -31.69
C SER A 541 -19.33 7.71 -32.05
N ARG A 542 -18.09 8.21 -32.18
CA ARG A 542 -16.89 7.36 -32.19
C ARG A 542 -16.92 6.47 -30.95
N SER A 543 -16.53 5.21 -31.10
CA SER A 543 -16.38 4.28 -29.98
C SER A 543 -15.54 4.88 -28.86
N SER A 544 -15.86 4.51 -27.63
CA SER A 544 -15.03 4.88 -26.49
C SER A 544 -13.64 4.33 -26.66
N SER A 545 -12.67 5.22 -26.42
CA SER A 545 -11.26 4.84 -26.33
C SER A 545 -10.83 4.69 -24.87
N PHE A 546 -11.77 4.64 -23.91
CA PHE A 546 -11.47 4.57 -22.48
C PHE A 546 -10.61 3.35 -22.15
N LEU A 547 -11.06 2.15 -22.50
CA LEU A 547 -10.28 0.92 -22.23
C LEU A 547 -8.95 0.92 -22.98
N LEU A 548 -8.95 1.37 -24.24
CA LEU A 548 -7.74 1.43 -25.06
C LEU A 548 -6.69 2.39 -24.47
N HIS A 549 -7.11 3.58 -24.06
CA HIS A 549 -6.25 4.64 -23.55
C HIS A 549 -6.19 4.66 -22.02
N ASN A 550 -6.56 3.57 -21.32
CA ASN A 550 -6.44 3.50 -19.86
C ASN A 550 -5.87 2.14 -19.39
N PRO A 551 -4.56 1.90 -19.62
CA PRO A 551 -3.84 0.72 -19.12
C PRO A 551 -3.95 0.54 -17.60
N LEU A 552 -3.93 1.66 -16.86
CA LEU A 552 -4.09 1.67 -15.42
C LEU A 552 -5.41 1.00 -15.02
N PHE A 553 -6.53 1.49 -15.55
CA PHE A 553 -7.85 0.91 -15.29
C PHE A 553 -7.92 -0.59 -15.68
N CYS A 554 -7.35 -0.97 -16.83
CA CYS A 554 -7.34 -2.36 -17.29
C CYS A 554 -6.59 -3.29 -16.31
N GLY A 555 -5.40 -2.91 -15.84
CA GLY A 555 -4.64 -3.72 -14.89
C GLY A 555 -5.32 -3.79 -13.51
N LEU A 556 -5.88 -2.67 -13.06
CA LEU A 556 -6.65 -2.60 -11.82
C LEU A 556 -7.90 -3.49 -11.84
N TRP A 557 -8.58 -3.57 -12.99
CA TRP A 557 -9.69 -4.49 -13.22
C TRP A 557 -9.25 -5.95 -13.15
N ILE A 558 -8.17 -6.32 -13.84
CA ILE A 558 -7.63 -7.68 -13.83
C ILE A 558 -7.27 -8.10 -12.40
N HIS A 559 -6.60 -7.23 -11.65
CA HIS A 559 -6.28 -7.46 -10.24
C HIS A 559 -7.54 -7.75 -9.42
N TYR A 560 -8.54 -6.86 -9.49
CA TYR A 560 -9.77 -7.00 -8.72
C TYR A 560 -10.52 -8.28 -9.07
N ALA A 561 -10.62 -8.60 -10.36
CA ALA A 561 -11.27 -9.81 -10.83
C ALA A 561 -10.55 -11.08 -10.35
N ARG A 562 -9.21 -11.12 -10.34
CA ARG A 562 -8.42 -12.24 -9.77
C ARG A 562 -8.69 -12.41 -8.28
N VAL A 563 -8.71 -11.32 -7.51
CA VAL A 563 -9.01 -11.39 -6.07
C VAL A 563 -10.43 -11.89 -5.82
N LEU A 564 -11.41 -11.42 -6.60
CA LEU A 564 -12.79 -11.88 -6.46
C LEU A 564 -12.92 -13.36 -6.87
N LEU A 565 -12.27 -13.79 -7.95
CA LEU A 565 -12.20 -15.20 -8.38
C LEU A 565 -11.63 -16.07 -7.27
N HIS A 566 -10.52 -15.65 -6.66
CA HIS A 566 -9.89 -16.35 -5.54
C HIS A 566 -10.83 -16.44 -4.34
N GLN A 567 -11.46 -15.34 -3.92
CA GLN A 567 -12.39 -15.35 -2.79
C GLN A 567 -13.59 -16.26 -3.05
N THR A 568 -14.20 -16.17 -4.23
CA THR A 568 -15.34 -17.01 -4.61
C THR A 568 -14.93 -18.48 -4.73
N GLY A 569 -13.78 -18.74 -5.35
CA GLY A 569 -13.22 -20.09 -5.52
C GLY A 569 -12.86 -20.75 -4.19
N VAL A 570 -12.18 -20.03 -3.29
CA VAL A 570 -11.87 -20.52 -1.93
C VAL A 570 -13.15 -20.83 -1.18
N ARG A 571 -14.16 -19.93 -1.17
CA ARG A 571 -15.45 -20.20 -0.51
C ARG A 571 -16.18 -21.40 -1.13
N TYR A 572 -16.09 -21.55 -2.45
CA TYR A 572 -16.66 -22.66 -3.19
C TYR A 572 -15.98 -23.99 -2.80
N ALA A 573 -14.65 -24.01 -2.68
CA ALA A 573 -13.87 -25.17 -2.25
C ALA A 573 -13.92 -25.44 -0.73
N ALA A 574 -14.13 -24.41 0.10
CA ALA A 574 -14.10 -24.48 1.56
C ALA A 574 -15.40 -25.02 2.18
N LYS A 575 -16.51 -25.09 1.42
CA LYS A 575 -17.71 -25.77 1.89
C LYS A 575 -17.38 -27.24 2.17
N PRO A 576 -17.82 -27.79 3.33
CA PRO A 576 -17.42 -29.11 3.78
C PRO A 576 -17.70 -30.14 2.70
N GLY A 577 -16.65 -30.83 2.28
CA GLY A 577 -16.84 -32.11 1.63
C GLY A 577 -15.69 -32.55 0.76
N ALA A 578 -15.73 -32.17 -0.50
CA ALA A 578 -14.89 -32.81 -1.51
C ALA A 578 -13.40 -32.55 -1.30
N VAL A 579 -12.96 -31.29 -1.30
CA VAL A 579 -11.52 -30.94 -1.28
C VAL A 579 -10.89 -31.35 0.05
N LEU A 580 -11.49 -30.95 1.16
CA LEU A 580 -10.98 -31.25 2.51
C LEU A 580 -10.75 -32.76 2.71
N HIS A 581 -11.74 -33.58 2.37
CA HIS A 581 -11.67 -35.00 2.63
C HIS A 581 -10.94 -35.78 1.54
N ALA A 582 -10.86 -35.27 0.31
CA ALA A 582 -9.96 -35.80 -0.70
C ALA A 582 -8.50 -35.66 -0.26
N VAL A 583 -8.11 -34.51 0.33
CA VAL A 583 -6.76 -34.33 0.91
C VAL A 583 -6.51 -35.34 2.02
N GLN A 584 -7.43 -35.45 2.99
CA GLN A 584 -7.27 -36.40 4.11
C GLN A 584 -7.13 -37.85 3.61
N LEU A 585 -7.94 -38.26 2.63
CA LEU A 585 -7.89 -39.59 2.05
C LEU A 585 -6.59 -39.82 1.27
N TYR A 586 -6.21 -38.89 0.40
CA TYR A 586 -4.96 -38.96 -0.36
C TYR A 586 -3.73 -39.07 0.55
N THR A 587 -3.66 -38.24 1.59
CA THR A 587 -2.57 -38.31 2.58
C THR A 587 -2.56 -39.64 3.31
N ALA A 588 -3.73 -40.15 3.74
CA ALA A 588 -3.81 -41.42 4.45
C ALA A 588 -3.34 -42.60 3.59
N VAL A 589 -3.74 -42.65 2.31
CA VAL A 589 -3.32 -43.74 1.40
C VAL A 589 -1.81 -43.69 1.15
N ARG A 590 -1.22 -42.50 0.94
CA ARG A 590 0.24 -42.37 0.76
C ARG A 590 1.02 -42.79 2.01
N GLN A 591 0.55 -42.41 3.20
CA GLN A 591 1.16 -42.83 4.46
C GLN A 591 1.10 -44.35 4.63
N GLN A 592 -0.03 -44.97 4.29
CA GLN A 592 -0.18 -46.41 4.41
C GLN A 592 0.72 -47.17 3.44
N GLN A 593 0.88 -46.69 2.21
CA GLN A 593 1.83 -47.26 1.25
C GLN A 593 3.28 -47.15 1.73
N GLN A 594 3.69 -46.00 2.28
CA GLN A 594 5.04 -45.84 2.83
C GLN A 594 5.30 -46.80 4.00
N GLN A 595 4.31 -47.00 4.88
CA GLN A 595 4.41 -47.96 5.98
C GLN A 595 4.50 -49.41 5.49
N GLN A 596 3.74 -49.76 4.44
CA GLN A 596 3.79 -51.10 3.84
C GLN A 596 5.11 -51.36 3.10
N GLN A 597 5.64 -50.38 2.37
CA GLN A 597 6.94 -50.48 1.71
C GLN A 597 8.08 -50.67 2.72
N GLN A 598 8.06 -49.91 3.84
CA GLN A 598 9.04 -50.08 4.91
C GLN A 598 8.96 -51.46 5.56
N GLN A 599 7.75 -52.01 5.75
CA GLN A 599 7.56 -53.36 6.29
C GLN A 599 8.00 -54.46 5.31
N GLN A 600 7.73 -54.29 4.01
CA GLN A 600 8.13 -55.25 2.97
C GLN A 600 9.65 -55.23 2.72
N GLU A 601 10.30 -54.07 2.83
CA GLU A 601 11.76 -53.96 2.81
C GLU A 601 12.41 -54.67 4.03
N GLU A 602 11.73 -54.70 5.18
CA GLU A 602 12.17 -55.43 6.37
C GLU A 602 11.90 -56.95 6.27
N GLU A 603 10.87 -57.38 5.51
CA GLU A 603 10.43 -58.78 5.41
C GLU A 603 10.90 -59.53 4.13
N GLU A 604 11.67 -58.90 3.24
CA GLU A 604 12.16 -59.47 1.96
C GLU A 604 11.05 -59.99 1.01
N GLU A 605 9.83 -59.44 1.07
CA GLU A 605 8.72 -59.84 0.19
C GLU A 605 8.54 -58.86 -0.99
N GLU A 606 8.81 -59.34 -2.22
CA GLU A 606 8.56 -58.58 -3.47
C GLU A 606 7.08 -58.68 -3.89
N GLU A 607 6.19 -57.92 -3.23
CA GLU A 607 4.85 -57.65 -3.78
C GLU A 607 4.85 -56.31 -4.53
N HIS A 608 4.52 -56.32 -5.82
CA HIS A 608 4.52 -55.12 -6.67
C HIS A 608 3.33 -54.21 -6.32
N LEU A 609 3.47 -53.38 -5.28
CA LEU A 609 2.48 -52.35 -4.92
C LEU A 609 2.40 -51.29 -6.02
N VAL A 610 1.20 -51.02 -6.51
CA VAL A 610 0.96 -49.93 -7.47
C VAL A 610 1.19 -48.59 -6.76
N PRO A 611 2.14 -47.75 -7.21
CA PRO A 611 2.41 -46.48 -6.55
C PRO A 611 1.20 -45.53 -6.64
N VAL A 612 0.88 -44.83 -5.54
CA VAL A 612 -0.14 -43.76 -5.59
C VAL A 612 0.31 -42.72 -6.63
N PRO A 613 -0.53 -42.40 -7.63
CA PRO A 613 -0.22 -41.35 -8.59
C PRO A 613 -0.01 -40.01 -7.88
N GLU A 614 1.01 -39.26 -8.29
CA GLU A 614 1.21 -37.90 -7.81
C GLU A 614 0.05 -37.02 -8.23
N TRP A 615 -0.35 -36.11 -7.33
CA TRP A 615 -1.37 -35.10 -7.62
C TRP A 615 -0.79 -33.69 -7.39
N PRO A 616 -0.03 -33.15 -8.36
CA PRO A 616 0.72 -31.90 -8.19
C PRO A 616 -0.15 -30.71 -7.75
N ASP A 617 -1.35 -30.58 -8.30
CA ASP A 617 -2.26 -29.49 -7.96
C ASP A 617 -2.76 -29.59 -6.50
N LEU A 618 -3.01 -30.80 -6.01
CA LEU A 618 -3.43 -31.04 -4.63
C LEU A 618 -2.27 -30.79 -3.66
N ASP A 619 -1.07 -31.25 -4.03
CA ASP A 619 0.16 -31.01 -3.26
C ASP A 619 0.47 -29.50 -3.19
N ARG A 620 0.27 -28.76 -4.29
CA ARG A 620 0.36 -27.30 -4.31
C ARG A 620 -0.68 -26.64 -3.39
N LEU A 621 -1.92 -27.10 -3.42
CA LEU A 621 -2.98 -26.60 -2.52
C LEU A 621 -2.60 -26.82 -1.05
N VAL A 622 -2.08 -28.01 -0.71
CA VAL A 622 -1.64 -28.35 0.65
C VAL A 622 -0.49 -27.44 1.09
N ALA A 623 0.48 -27.18 0.20
CA ALA A 623 1.58 -26.25 0.46
C ALA A 623 1.08 -24.82 0.71
N MET A 624 0.13 -24.33 -0.09
CA MET A 624 -0.44 -22.99 0.04
C MET A 624 -1.24 -22.79 1.33
N GLN A 625 -2.08 -23.76 1.69
CA GLN A 625 -3.00 -23.66 2.83
C GLN A 625 -2.35 -24.08 4.16
N GLY A 626 -1.31 -24.90 4.08
CA GLY A 626 -0.68 -25.59 5.19
C GLY A 626 -1.53 -26.76 5.69
N LEU A 627 -0.88 -27.78 6.27
CA LEU A 627 -1.55 -28.98 6.79
C LEU A 627 -2.65 -28.67 7.83
N GLN A 628 -2.48 -27.57 8.58
CA GLN A 628 -3.45 -27.09 9.55
C GLN A 628 -4.81 -26.69 8.96
N ALA A 629 -4.88 -26.41 7.66
CA ALA A 629 -6.16 -26.16 7.01
C ALA A 629 -6.99 -27.46 6.90
N PHE A 630 -6.33 -28.61 6.76
CA PHE A 630 -6.96 -29.90 6.49
C PHE A 630 -7.07 -30.81 7.71
N PHE A 631 -6.14 -30.71 8.65
CA PHE A 631 -6.04 -31.60 9.81
C PHE A 631 -6.22 -30.86 11.14
N VAL A 632 -6.78 -31.56 12.13
CA VAL A 632 -6.75 -31.14 13.53
C VAL A 632 -5.43 -31.58 14.17
N GLY A 633 -4.47 -30.66 14.24
CA GLY A 633 -3.13 -30.90 14.80
C GLY A 633 -2.01 -30.39 13.87
N THR A 634 -0.78 -30.33 14.36
CA THR A 634 0.41 -29.93 13.58
C THR A 634 0.88 -30.95 12.57
N GLU A 635 0.53 -32.21 12.78
CA GLU A 635 0.98 -33.33 11.97
C GLU A 635 -0.22 -34.12 11.45
N PRO A 636 -0.08 -34.78 10.29
CA PRO A 636 -1.10 -35.69 9.81
C PRO A 636 -1.27 -36.87 10.79
N PRO A 637 -2.49 -37.44 10.91
CA PRO A 637 -2.73 -38.56 11.81
C PRO A 637 -1.85 -39.79 11.50
N ALA A 638 -1.28 -40.42 12.53
CA ALA A 638 -0.38 -41.56 12.37
C ALA A 638 -1.08 -42.92 12.23
N SER A 639 -2.37 -43.02 12.58
CA SER A 639 -3.12 -44.28 12.54
C SER A 639 -4.50 -44.09 11.88
N LEU A 640 -5.04 -45.18 11.33
CA LEU A 640 -6.37 -45.18 10.68
C LEU A 640 -7.48 -44.72 11.63
N GLN A 641 -7.40 -45.09 12.91
CA GLN A 641 -8.34 -44.63 13.93
C GLN A 641 -8.18 -43.13 14.25
N ALA A 642 -6.96 -42.60 14.18
CA ALA A 642 -6.71 -41.17 14.33
C ALA A 642 -7.20 -40.38 13.10
N HIS A 643 -7.09 -40.94 11.88
CA HIS A 643 -7.69 -40.37 10.66
C HIS A 643 -9.21 -40.27 10.77
N PHE A 644 -9.90 -41.31 11.24
CA PHE A 644 -11.35 -41.25 11.49
C PHE A 644 -11.74 -40.17 12.50
N LYS A 645 -11.00 -40.05 13.62
CA LYS A 645 -11.22 -38.98 14.60
C LYS A 645 -10.99 -37.60 14.00
N ASN A 646 -9.93 -37.43 13.21
CA ASN A 646 -9.59 -36.16 12.56
C ASN A 646 -10.68 -35.75 11.55
N TYR A 647 -11.15 -36.69 10.74
CA TYR A 647 -12.30 -36.52 9.86
C TYR A 647 -13.51 -35.96 10.62
N CYS A 648 -13.95 -36.66 11.69
CA CYS A 648 -15.08 -36.23 12.49
C CYS A 648 -14.87 -34.82 13.10
N MET A 649 -13.69 -34.55 13.67
CA MET A 649 -13.39 -33.24 14.25
C MET A 649 -13.33 -32.12 13.20
N SER A 650 -12.85 -32.39 11.99
CA SER A 650 -12.80 -31.43 10.88
C SER A 650 -14.20 -31.04 10.37
N ARG A 651 -15.20 -31.92 10.54
CA ARG A 651 -16.63 -31.65 10.34
C ARG A 651 -17.32 -30.98 11.54
N GLY A 652 -16.56 -30.55 12.54
CA GLY A 652 -17.07 -29.84 13.71
C GLY A 652 -17.64 -30.75 14.81
N VAL A 653 -17.34 -32.05 14.79
CA VAL A 653 -17.67 -32.95 15.91
C VAL A 653 -16.72 -32.67 17.08
N SER A 654 -17.27 -32.49 18.28
CA SER A 654 -16.48 -32.18 19.47
C SER A 654 -15.67 -33.39 19.94
N PRO A 655 -14.39 -33.21 20.33
CA PRO A 655 -13.58 -34.24 21.00
C PRO A 655 -14.26 -34.86 22.23
N ALA A 656 -15.17 -34.12 22.86
CA ALA A 656 -15.91 -34.58 24.04
C ALA A 656 -16.79 -35.83 23.77
N ASN A 657 -17.10 -36.14 22.51
CA ASN A 657 -17.82 -37.36 22.14
C ASN A 657 -16.98 -38.63 22.31
N TRP A 658 -15.65 -38.54 22.37
CA TRP A 658 -14.76 -39.68 22.62
C TRP A 658 -14.36 -39.84 24.09
N LEU A 659 -14.88 -39.01 25.00
CA LEU A 659 -14.70 -39.21 26.46
C LEU A 659 -15.41 -40.49 26.92
N ALA A 660 -15.00 -41.02 28.08
CA ALA A 660 -15.66 -42.17 28.72
C ALA A 660 -17.17 -41.92 28.88
N ALA A 661 -18.00 -42.96 28.71
CA ALA A 661 -19.47 -42.84 28.66
C ALA A 661 -20.07 -42.15 29.91
N ALA A 662 -19.41 -42.27 31.07
CA ALA A 662 -19.79 -41.59 32.31
C ALA A 662 -19.67 -40.05 32.23
N ASN A 663 -18.78 -39.53 31.37
CA ASN A 663 -18.47 -38.11 31.24
C ASN A 663 -19.14 -37.44 30.03
N ARG A 664 -19.91 -38.18 29.23
CA ARG A 664 -20.64 -37.64 28.06
C ARG A 664 -21.93 -36.93 28.50
N ARG A 665 -22.21 -35.75 27.93
CA ARG A 665 -23.50 -35.06 28.20
C ARG A 665 -24.67 -35.86 27.63
N LYS A 666 -25.66 -36.14 28.47
CA LYS A 666 -26.92 -36.79 28.09
C LYS A 666 -27.99 -35.74 27.78
N GLY A 667 -28.76 -35.94 26.71
CA GLY A 667 -29.89 -35.10 26.35
C GLY A 667 -31.14 -35.38 27.20
N LYS A 668 -32.26 -34.71 26.90
CA LYS A 668 -33.53 -34.73 27.67
C LYS A 668 -34.19 -36.11 27.87
N HIS A 669 -33.65 -37.20 27.31
CA HIS A 669 -34.17 -38.56 27.47
C HIS A 669 -33.06 -39.61 27.67
N GLY A 670 -31.90 -39.22 28.21
CA GLY A 670 -30.78 -40.16 28.44
C GLY A 670 -29.99 -40.57 27.19
N LYS A 671 -30.45 -40.20 25.98
CA LYS A 671 -29.70 -40.35 24.73
C LYS A 671 -28.47 -39.43 24.72
N VAL A 672 -27.31 -39.97 24.33
CA VAL A 672 -26.08 -39.19 24.10
C VAL A 672 -26.33 -38.29 22.88
N LEU A 673 -26.19 -36.98 23.06
CA LEU A 673 -26.34 -36.02 21.95
C LEU A 673 -24.97 -35.82 21.29
N LEU A 674 -24.89 -35.85 19.96
CA LEU A 674 -23.66 -35.50 19.24
C LEU A 674 -23.29 -34.06 19.58
N GLN A 675 -22.19 -33.87 20.30
CA GLN A 675 -21.72 -32.53 20.63
C GLN A 675 -20.96 -31.94 19.45
N ARG A 676 -21.30 -30.71 19.05
CA ARG A 676 -20.57 -29.95 18.04
C ARG A 676 -19.59 -28.98 18.71
N SER A 677 -18.45 -28.79 18.07
CA SER A 677 -17.45 -27.80 18.47
C SER A 677 -17.97 -26.39 18.20
N ARG A 678 -17.64 -25.43 19.08
CA ARG A 678 -17.87 -24.00 18.83
C ARG A 678 -17.03 -23.46 17.67
N ALA A 679 -15.90 -24.11 17.37
CA ALA A 679 -15.03 -23.75 16.26
C ALA A 679 -15.64 -24.10 14.89
N GLY A 680 -16.73 -24.88 14.85
CA GLY A 680 -17.39 -25.24 13.59
C GLY A 680 -16.56 -26.18 12.73
N ILE A 681 -16.82 -26.13 11.42
CA ILE A 681 -16.14 -26.89 10.37
C ILE A 681 -14.86 -26.16 9.97
N ARG A 682 -13.81 -26.90 9.58
CA ARG A 682 -12.57 -26.27 9.09
C ARG A 682 -12.78 -25.63 7.71
N GLU A 683 -12.28 -24.41 7.56
CA GLU A 683 -12.33 -23.64 6.32
C GLU A 683 -10.93 -23.38 5.77
N LEU A 684 -10.84 -23.21 4.45
CA LEU A 684 -9.63 -22.80 3.77
C LEU A 684 -9.36 -21.31 4.01
N LYS A 685 -8.09 -20.92 4.05
CA LYS A 685 -7.67 -19.54 4.20
C LYS A 685 -7.65 -18.84 2.84
N PHE A 686 -8.00 -17.56 2.83
CA PHE A 686 -7.71 -16.72 1.68
C PHE A 686 -6.19 -16.44 1.64
N GLY A 687 -5.52 -16.91 0.59
CA GLY A 687 -4.14 -16.51 0.27
C GLY A 687 -4.07 -15.06 -0.26
N ALA A 688 -2.85 -14.58 -0.53
CA ALA A 688 -2.57 -13.26 -1.10
C ALA A 688 -3.08 -12.05 -0.25
N PRO A 689 -2.58 -11.87 0.99
CA PRO A 689 -3.04 -10.81 1.89
C PRO A 689 -2.86 -9.39 1.33
N VAL A 690 -1.77 -9.09 0.60
CA VAL A 690 -1.53 -7.76 0.04
C VAL A 690 -2.59 -7.44 -1.01
N SER A 691 -2.86 -8.39 -1.90
CA SER A 691 -3.85 -8.27 -2.98
C SER A 691 -5.28 -8.15 -2.43
N LEU A 692 -5.62 -8.92 -1.39
CA LEU A 692 -6.92 -8.80 -0.70
C LEU A 692 -7.13 -7.40 -0.11
N CYS A 693 -6.12 -6.85 0.56
CA CYS A 693 -6.17 -5.49 1.11
C CYS A 693 -6.32 -4.43 0.01
N CYS A 694 -5.60 -4.58 -1.11
CA CYS A 694 -5.72 -3.68 -2.27
C CYS A 694 -7.12 -3.74 -2.90
N ALA A 695 -7.67 -4.93 -3.13
CA ALA A 695 -8.98 -5.07 -3.78
C ALA A 695 -10.13 -4.49 -2.94
N ALA A 696 -10.15 -4.77 -1.63
CA ALA A 696 -11.16 -4.22 -0.71
C ALA A 696 -11.17 -2.69 -0.71
N ARG A 697 -10.03 -2.08 -1.01
CA ARG A 697 -9.84 -0.64 -1.06
C ARG A 697 -10.35 -0.01 -2.34
N MET A 698 -10.36 -0.75 -3.44
CA MET A 698 -10.67 -0.22 -4.76
C MET A 698 -12.16 -0.28 -5.11
N GLU A 699 -12.95 -0.99 -4.30
CA GLU A 699 -14.35 -1.24 -4.56
C GLU A 699 -15.17 0.07 -4.66
N LYS A 700 -15.94 0.20 -5.75
CA LYS A 700 -16.83 1.33 -6.00
C LYS A 700 -17.93 1.49 -4.92
N ARG A 701 -18.16 0.50 -4.05
CA ARG A 701 -19.11 0.61 -2.92
C ARG A 701 -18.47 1.10 -1.62
N ALA A 702 -17.14 1.07 -1.48
CA ALA A 702 -16.44 1.74 -0.38
C ALA A 702 -16.49 3.29 -0.47
N ILE A 703 -17.27 3.82 -1.42
CA ILE A 703 -17.38 5.21 -1.88
C ILE A 703 -18.23 6.13 -0.98
N ALA A 704 -18.83 5.62 0.10
CA ALA A 704 -19.68 6.46 0.94
C ALA A 704 -18.92 7.57 1.71
N GLU A 705 -17.58 7.59 1.70
CA GLU A 705 -16.80 8.64 2.35
C GLU A 705 -15.98 9.48 1.36
N PRO A 706 -16.42 10.73 1.07
CA PRO A 706 -15.56 11.75 0.46
C PRO A 706 -14.28 12.03 1.29
N THR A 707 -14.27 11.58 2.54
CA THR A 707 -13.25 11.72 3.57
C THR A 707 -12.40 10.47 3.78
N ARG A 708 -12.47 9.50 2.87
CA ARG A 708 -11.62 8.31 2.98
C ARG A 708 -10.15 8.73 3.06
N ARG A 709 -9.50 8.44 4.18
CA ARG A 709 -8.07 8.72 4.36
C ARG A 709 -7.28 7.96 3.28
N ALA A 710 -6.47 8.69 2.51
CA ALA A 710 -5.52 8.11 1.58
C ALA A 710 -4.61 7.12 2.31
N TRP A 711 -4.09 6.11 1.61
CA TRP A 711 -3.20 5.17 2.27
C TRP A 711 -1.96 5.93 2.72
N ASN A 712 -1.69 5.87 4.02
CA ASN A 712 -0.39 6.27 4.50
C ASN A 712 0.57 5.10 4.31
N ALA A 713 1.84 5.41 4.11
CA ALA A 713 2.86 4.42 3.91
C ALA A 713 3.02 3.46 5.10
N GLU A 714 2.65 3.90 6.32
CA GLU A 714 2.61 3.06 7.52
C GLU A 714 1.72 1.83 7.36
N VAL A 715 0.51 1.99 6.85
CA VAL A 715 -0.41 0.87 6.62
C VAL A 715 0.15 -0.09 5.57
N MET A 716 0.73 0.42 4.48
CA MET A 716 1.35 -0.42 3.45
C MET A 716 2.55 -1.19 3.97
N GLN A 717 3.43 -0.54 4.72
CA GLN A 717 4.56 -1.22 5.31
C GLN A 717 4.10 -2.32 6.29
N GLN A 718 3.09 -2.04 7.12
CA GLN A 718 2.53 -3.04 8.02
C GLN A 718 1.91 -4.24 7.27
N ILE A 719 1.25 -4.00 6.14
CA ILE A 719 0.70 -5.07 5.29
C ILE A 719 1.83 -5.91 4.69
N LEU A 720 2.89 -5.29 4.18
CA LEU A 720 4.08 -6.00 3.69
C LEU A 720 4.74 -6.82 4.80
N GLU A 721 4.87 -6.27 6.00
CA GLU A 721 5.41 -6.99 7.16
C GLU A 721 4.54 -8.20 7.54
N THR A 722 3.22 -8.01 7.60
CA THR A 722 2.26 -9.05 7.96
C THR A 722 2.18 -10.14 6.89
N SER A 723 2.36 -9.79 5.62
CA SER A 723 2.37 -10.74 4.50
C SER A 723 3.58 -11.68 4.50
N GLY A 724 4.63 -11.37 5.28
CA GLY A 724 5.88 -12.13 5.27
C GLY A 724 6.78 -11.82 4.08
N TRP A 725 6.46 -10.79 3.27
CA TRP A 725 7.21 -10.37 2.08
C TRP A 725 8.73 -10.30 2.30
N PHE A 726 9.16 -9.61 3.36
CA PHE A 726 10.59 -9.45 3.65
C PHE A 726 11.30 -10.78 3.96
N LYS A 727 10.59 -11.77 4.53
CA LYS A 727 11.15 -13.10 4.78
C LYS A 727 11.34 -13.85 3.48
N ILE A 728 10.33 -13.83 2.61
CA ILE A 728 10.38 -14.47 1.28
C ILE A 728 11.56 -13.91 0.47
N GLN A 729 11.74 -12.58 0.46
CA GLN A 729 12.87 -11.95 -0.23
C GLN A 729 14.23 -12.33 0.36
N GLN A 730 14.36 -12.43 1.68
CA GLN A 730 15.60 -12.89 2.32
C GLN A 730 15.92 -14.35 1.95
N GLU A 731 14.91 -15.22 1.91
CA GLU A 731 15.07 -16.62 1.53
C GLU A 731 15.41 -16.78 0.03
N GLU A 732 14.77 -16.01 -0.85
CA GLU A 732 15.11 -16.00 -2.28
C GLU A 732 16.52 -15.46 -2.53
N GLN A 733 16.94 -14.43 -1.80
CA GLN A 733 18.29 -13.89 -1.90
C GLN A 733 19.32 -14.91 -1.40
N ALA A 734 19.06 -15.60 -0.28
CA ALA A 734 19.91 -16.67 0.22
C ALA A 734 20.05 -17.84 -0.78
N LYS A 735 18.97 -18.18 -1.49
CA LYS A 735 18.98 -19.18 -2.57
C LYS A 735 19.80 -18.73 -3.77
N LYS A 736 19.71 -17.45 -4.16
CA LYS A 736 20.50 -16.88 -5.29
C LYS A 736 21.98 -16.74 -4.95
N ASP A 737 22.32 -16.47 -3.70
CA ASP A 737 23.70 -16.33 -3.22
C ASP A 737 24.41 -17.68 -3.01
N GLY A 738 23.80 -18.79 -3.45
CA GLY A 738 24.44 -20.10 -3.48
C GLY A 738 24.68 -20.72 -2.11
N VAL A 739 23.96 -20.27 -1.08
CA VAL A 739 23.91 -20.98 0.21
C VAL A 739 22.97 -22.17 0.02
N ALA A 740 23.48 -23.20 -0.66
CA ALA A 740 22.82 -24.49 -0.75
C ALA A 740 22.47 -24.96 0.66
N GLU A 741 21.25 -25.48 0.82
CA GLU A 741 20.85 -26.30 1.95
C GLU A 741 21.82 -27.49 2.04
N THR A 742 22.94 -27.31 2.74
CA THR A 742 23.68 -28.46 3.25
C THR A 742 22.83 -29.08 4.34
N GLU A 743 22.41 -30.30 4.05
CA GLU A 743 21.79 -31.24 4.96
C GLU A 743 22.34 -31.13 6.38
N PHE A 744 21.42 -31.27 7.32
CA PHE A 744 21.63 -31.24 8.75
C PHE A 744 22.61 -32.35 9.18
N GLN A 745 23.90 -32.04 9.23
CA GLN A 745 24.88 -32.83 9.97
C GLN A 745 25.41 -32.02 11.16
N ALA A 746 25.23 -32.60 12.35
CA ALA A 746 25.69 -32.07 13.62
C ALA A 746 27.23 -32.05 13.67
N GLY A 747 27.83 -30.92 13.27
CA GLY A 747 29.26 -30.61 13.42
C GLY A 747 29.52 -29.58 14.53
N THR A 748 30.66 -29.74 15.20
CA THR A 748 31.01 -29.18 16.52
C THR A 748 31.01 -27.65 16.65
N ALA A 749 30.78 -27.19 17.88
CA ALA A 749 30.51 -25.79 18.27
C ALA A 749 31.65 -24.76 18.03
N ALA A 750 32.78 -25.15 17.42
CA ALA A 750 33.94 -24.28 17.25
C ALA A 750 33.92 -23.46 15.95
N ASP A 751 33.26 -23.93 14.87
CA ASP A 751 33.24 -23.22 13.58
C ASP A 751 32.21 -22.08 13.48
N ARG A 752 31.35 -21.93 14.51
CA ARG A 752 30.34 -20.85 14.58
C ARG A 752 30.94 -19.45 14.84
N LYS A 753 32.23 -19.33 15.19
CA LYS A 753 32.81 -18.03 15.59
C LYS A 753 33.48 -17.24 14.46
N ILE A 754 33.71 -17.81 13.27
CA ILE A 754 34.50 -17.12 12.22
C ILE A 754 33.64 -16.61 11.03
N LYS A 755 32.41 -17.11 10.83
CA LYS A 755 31.48 -16.56 9.81
C LYS A 755 30.43 -15.55 10.34
N ALA A 756 30.45 -15.22 11.62
CA ALA A 756 29.51 -14.27 12.24
C ALA A 756 29.89 -12.77 12.08
N LYS A 757 30.51 -12.40 10.95
CA LYS A 757 30.85 -11.01 10.61
C LYS A 757 30.28 -10.52 9.28
N ALA A 758 29.30 -11.22 8.70
CA ALA A 758 28.35 -10.59 7.80
C ALA A 758 27.28 -9.92 8.67
N LYS A 759 27.27 -8.59 8.66
CA LYS A 759 26.37 -7.73 9.44
C LYS A 759 24.93 -8.08 9.02
N ALA A 760 24.15 -8.70 9.92
CA ALA A 760 22.74 -8.99 9.65
C ALA A 760 22.02 -7.68 9.30
N ALA A 761 21.37 -7.63 8.13
CA ALA A 761 20.55 -6.50 7.72
C ALA A 761 19.47 -6.24 8.78
N PRO A 762 19.11 -4.97 9.05
CA PRO A 762 18.09 -4.65 10.04
C PRO A 762 16.77 -5.35 9.70
N ALA A 763 16.09 -5.88 10.72
CA ALA A 763 14.84 -6.62 10.58
C ALA A 763 13.69 -5.81 9.95
N HIS A 764 13.82 -4.47 9.90
CA HIS A 764 12.82 -3.53 9.39
C HIS A 764 13.50 -2.37 8.65
N PRO A 765 13.59 -2.40 7.31
CA PRO A 765 14.13 -1.27 6.55
C PRO A 765 13.14 -0.10 6.54
N ILE A 766 13.61 1.12 6.76
CA ILE A 766 12.83 2.34 6.54
C ILE A 766 12.70 2.53 5.02
N LEU A 767 11.47 2.47 4.49
CA LEU A 767 11.21 2.56 3.05
C LEU A 767 10.93 4.00 2.60
N THR A 768 11.51 4.38 1.48
CA THR A 768 11.09 5.58 0.73
C THR A 768 9.77 5.33 -0.01
N ALA A 769 9.05 6.39 -0.39
CA ALA A 769 7.81 6.26 -1.18
C ALA A 769 7.98 5.42 -2.45
N PRO A 770 9.01 5.66 -3.29
CA PRO A 770 9.28 4.83 -4.46
C PRO A 770 9.54 3.36 -4.10
N GLN A 771 10.35 3.08 -3.08
CA GLN A 771 10.63 1.70 -2.66
C GLN A 771 9.38 0.99 -2.14
N LEU A 772 8.50 1.69 -1.44
CA LEU A 772 7.23 1.13 -0.99
C LEU A 772 6.35 0.75 -2.19
N VAL A 773 6.21 1.63 -3.17
CA VAL A 773 5.47 1.37 -4.41
C VAL A 773 6.05 0.15 -5.14
N HIS A 774 7.37 0.11 -5.27
CA HIS A 774 8.10 -1.01 -5.87
C HIS A 774 7.82 -2.33 -5.15
N TYR A 775 7.97 -2.37 -3.81
CA TYR A 775 7.77 -3.59 -3.03
C TYR A 775 6.31 -4.06 -3.00
N VAL A 776 5.33 -3.15 -3.00
CA VAL A 776 3.92 -3.56 -3.09
C VAL A 776 3.63 -4.18 -4.47
N ALA A 777 4.13 -3.59 -5.56
CA ALA A 777 3.96 -4.16 -6.89
C ALA A 777 4.58 -5.57 -6.99
N HIS A 778 5.81 -5.74 -6.49
CA HIS A 778 6.47 -7.04 -6.45
C HIS A 778 5.78 -8.04 -5.51
N ALA A 779 5.24 -7.60 -4.38
CA ALA A 779 4.47 -8.48 -3.49
C ALA A 779 3.24 -9.04 -4.19
N ILE A 780 2.50 -8.20 -4.93
CA ILE A 780 1.35 -8.65 -5.74
C ILE A 780 1.79 -9.62 -6.83
N GLN A 781 2.94 -9.37 -7.48
CA GLN A 781 3.49 -10.29 -8.46
C GLN A 781 3.80 -11.68 -7.86
N THR A 782 4.36 -11.73 -6.66
CA THR A 782 4.68 -13.00 -5.98
C THR A 782 3.43 -13.69 -5.43
N GLU A 783 2.40 -12.94 -5.06
CA GLU A 783 1.10 -13.49 -4.65
C GLU A 783 0.27 -14.03 -5.84
N MET A 784 0.65 -13.69 -7.08
CA MET A 784 -0.12 -14.05 -8.28
C MET A 784 -0.41 -15.56 -8.42
N PRO A 785 0.55 -16.49 -8.20
CA PRO A 785 0.27 -17.93 -8.28
C PRO A 785 -0.81 -18.40 -7.30
N ASP A 786 -0.93 -17.74 -6.15
CA ASP A 786 -1.92 -18.09 -5.14
C ASP A 786 -3.32 -17.57 -5.50
N LEU A 787 -3.39 -16.42 -6.19
CA LEU A 787 -4.64 -15.83 -6.67
C LEU A 787 -5.24 -16.56 -7.89
N VAL A 788 -4.38 -17.10 -8.76
CA VAL A 788 -4.83 -17.73 -10.02
C VAL A 788 -5.08 -19.23 -9.88
N PHE A 789 -4.87 -19.81 -8.70
CA PHE A 789 -5.15 -21.22 -8.45
C PHE A 789 -6.62 -21.55 -8.71
N ASP A 790 -6.89 -22.53 -9.56
CA ASP A 790 -8.27 -22.89 -9.95
C ASP A 790 -8.94 -23.79 -8.89
N TYR A 791 -9.47 -23.13 -7.86
CA TYR A 791 -10.24 -23.80 -6.81
C TYR A 791 -11.50 -24.51 -7.33
N PHE A 792 -12.06 -24.08 -8.47
CA PHE A 792 -13.25 -24.71 -9.06
C PHE A 792 -12.89 -26.05 -9.69
N ALA A 793 -11.82 -26.10 -10.48
CA ALA A 793 -11.29 -27.34 -11.03
C ALA A 793 -10.87 -28.30 -9.91
N MET A 794 -10.19 -27.80 -8.87
CA MET A 794 -9.80 -28.60 -7.72
C MET A 794 -11.00 -29.22 -7.00
N HIS A 795 -12.06 -28.45 -6.76
CA HIS A 795 -13.30 -28.98 -6.20
C HIS A 795 -13.91 -30.08 -7.07
N LYS A 796 -13.98 -29.87 -8.39
CA LYS A 796 -14.51 -30.86 -9.33
C LYS A 796 -13.70 -32.16 -9.34
N MET A 797 -12.37 -32.06 -9.35
CA MET A 797 -11.48 -33.24 -9.31
C MET A 797 -11.64 -34.01 -7.99
N ALA A 798 -11.62 -33.30 -6.85
CA ALA A 798 -11.82 -33.90 -5.54
C ALA A 798 -13.18 -34.60 -5.41
N ARG A 799 -14.24 -33.98 -5.93
CA ARG A 799 -15.57 -34.58 -5.95
C ARG A 799 -15.62 -35.82 -6.84
N GLY A 800 -15.05 -35.74 -8.05
CA GLY A 800 -15.00 -36.87 -8.98
C GLY A 800 -14.21 -38.06 -8.42
N LEU A 801 -13.16 -37.81 -7.64
CA LEU A 801 -12.44 -38.87 -6.90
C LEU A 801 -13.38 -39.58 -5.93
N LEU A 802 -14.06 -38.84 -5.06
CA LEU A 802 -14.95 -39.42 -4.06
C LEU A 802 -16.14 -40.16 -4.71
N GLU A 803 -16.71 -39.62 -5.79
CA GLU A 803 -17.77 -40.30 -6.56
C GLU A 803 -17.28 -41.64 -7.15
N LYS A 804 -16.04 -41.70 -7.65
CA LYS A 804 -15.43 -42.97 -8.11
C LYS A 804 -15.22 -43.96 -6.96
N VAL A 805 -14.75 -43.49 -5.80
CA VAL A 805 -14.60 -44.33 -4.60
C VAL A 805 -15.95 -44.93 -4.19
N ARG A 806 -17.03 -44.15 -4.28
CA ARG A 806 -18.38 -44.66 -4.01
C ARG A 806 -18.90 -45.60 -5.08
N ALA A 807 -18.57 -45.38 -6.36
CA ALA A 807 -18.94 -46.32 -7.42
C ALA A 807 -18.28 -47.70 -7.21
N GLN A 808 -17.11 -47.73 -6.57
CA GLN A 808 -16.39 -48.95 -6.20
C GLN A 808 -16.72 -49.45 -4.79
N ALA A 809 -17.73 -48.90 -4.11
CA ALA A 809 -18.06 -49.19 -2.72
C ALA A 809 -18.17 -50.69 -2.42
N ASP A 810 -18.79 -51.46 -3.33
CA ASP A 810 -18.96 -52.91 -3.18
C ASP A 810 -17.61 -53.66 -3.23
N ASP A 811 -16.67 -53.23 -4.09
CA ASP A 811 -15.33 -53.82 -4.22
C ASP A 811 -14.45 -53.53 -2.99
N ILE A 812 -14.64 -52.38 -2.34
CA ILE A 812 -13.88 -51.96 -1.15
C ILE A 812 -14.56 -52.33 0.17
N GLY A 813 -15.65 -53.10 0.13
CA GLY A 813 -16.35 -53.59 1.33
C GLY A 813 -17.09 -52.50 2.12
N LEU A 814 -17.46 -51.38 1.48
CA LEU A 814 -18.31 -50.36 2.08
C LEU A 814 -19.78 -50.85 2.11
N PRO A 815 -20.49 -50.77 3.25
CA PRO A 815 -21.87 -51.23 3.32
C PRO A 815 -22.84 -50.37 2.48
N LEU A 816 -23.76 -51.02 1.76
CA LEU A 816 -24.90 -50.38 1.09
C LEU A 816 -25.81 -49.68 2.11
N MET A 817 -25.77 -48.35 2.16
CA MET A 817 -26.64 -47.57 3.04
C MET A 817 -27.96 -47.19 2.34
N PRO A 818 -29.14 -47.48 2.93
CA PRO A 818 -30.45 -47.10 2.38
C PRO A 818 -30.76 -45.60 2.50
N TYR A 819 -30.06 -44.87 3.38
CA TYR A 819 -30.24 -43.44 3.58
C TYR A 819 -29.11 -42.68 2.89
N VAL A 820 -29.43 -42.16 1.72
CA VAL A 820 -28.57 -41.28 0.94
C VAL A 820 -28.24 -40.05 1.77
N THR A 821 -27.02 -39.96 2.29
CA THR A 821 -26.45 -38.63 2.50
C THR A 821 -26.20 -38.05 1.11
N THR A 822 -26.79 -36.89 0.84
CA THR A 822 -26.61 -36.16 -0.42
C THR A 822 -25.21 -35.55 -0.54
N ASP A 823 -24.39 -35.70 0.50
CA ASP A 823 -23.05 -35.12 0.60
C ASP A 823 -21.98 -36.17 0.26
N VAL A 824 -21.27 -35.91 -0.85
CA VAL A 824 -20.15 -36.73 -1.33
C VAL A 824 -19.00 -36.80 -0.30
N ALA A 825 -18.92 -35.83 0.63
CA ALA A 825 -18.00 -35.82 1.76
C ALA A 825 -17.99 -37.10 2.61
N ASP A 826 -19.16 -37.70 2.80
CA ASP A 826 -19.37 -38.75 3.79
C ASP A 826 -18.68 -40.07 3.41
N ILE A 827 -18.33 -40.20 2.12
CA ILE A 827 -17.62 -41.35 1.57
C ILE A 827 -16.26 -41.51 2.25
N ALA A 828 -15.52 -40.42 2.45
CA ALA A 828 -14.23 -40.48 3.14
C ALA A 828 -14.39 -40.93 4.60
N GLY A 829 -15.42 -40.44 5.29
CA GLY A 829 -15.74 -40.86 6.65
C GLY A 829 -16.03 -42.35 6.76
N LEU A 830 -16.78 -42.90 5.80
CA LEU A 830 -17.10 -44.32 5.71
C LEU A 830 -15.84 -45.16 5.48
N VAL A 831 -14.97 -44.75 4.56
CA VAL A 831 -13.67 -45.43 4.32
C VAL A 831 -12.85 -45.48 5.60
N PHE A 832 -12.70 -44.35 6.29
CA PHE A 832 -11.98 -44.32 7.56
C PHE A 832 -12.64 -45.15 8.66
N ALA A 833 -13.98 -45.17 8.75
CA ALA A 833 -14.71 -45.95 9.73
C ALA A 833 -14.55 -47.47 9.53
N VAL A 834 -14.59 -47.94 8.28
CA VAL A 834 -14.34 -49.36 7.94
C VAL A 834 -12.89 -49.72 8.22
N ALA A 835 -11.94 -48.94 7.74
CA ALA A 835 -10.51 -49.17 7.94
C ALA A 835 -10.13 -49.19 9.43
N ALA A 836 -10.76 -48.35 10.26
CA ALA A 836 -10.55 -48.32 11.70
C ALA A 836 -11.30 -49.43 12.48
N LYS A 837 -12.06 -50.31 11.81
CA LYS A 837 -12.94 -51.33 12.42
C LYS A 837 -13.98 -50.76 13.40
N GLU A 838 -14.30 -49.48 13.30
CA GLU A 838 -15.28 -48.80 14.16
C GLU A 838 -16.73 -49.20 13.81
N MET A 839 -16.98 -49.72 12.60
CA MET A 839 -18.27 -50.32 12.22
C MET A 839 -18.46 -51.77 12.69
N ALA A 840 -17.40 -52.46 13.14
CA ALA A 840 -17.46 -53.87 13.55
C ALA A 840 -17.88 -54.09 15.02
N SER A 841 -18.13 -53.02 15.78
CA SER A 841 -18.62 -53.12 17.16
C SER A 841 -20.15 -53.20 17.20
N LYS A 842 -20.66 -54.42 17.43
CA LYS A 842 -22.06 -54.69 17.79
C LYS A 842 -22.42 -53.97 19.10
N SER A 843 -22.71 -52.67 19.05
CA SER A 843 -23.60 -52.01 20.01
C SER A 843 -24.24 -50.82 19.31
N GLY A 844 -25.57 -50.77 19.30
CA GLY A 844 -26.39 -49.84 18.50
C GLY A 844 -26.32 -48.36 18.89
N HIS A 845 -25.13 -47.84 19.22
CA HIS A 845 -24.90 -46.45 19.62
C HIS A 845 -23.93 -45.68 18.72
N SER A 846 -23.25 -46.34 17.77
CA SER A 846 -22.33 -45.71 16.80
C SER A 846 -23.01 -45.21 15.52
N GLN A 847 -24.27 -45.57 15.28
CA GLN A 847 -25.05 -45.09 14.12
C GLN A 847 -25.40 -43.59 14.14
N GLY A 848 -25.12 -42.86 15.22
CA GLY A 848 -25.41 -41.42 15.32
C GLY A 848 -24.25 -40.50 14.96
N VAL A 849 -23.11 -41.03 14.53
CA VAL A 849 -21.87 -40.28 14.25
C VAL A 849 -21.57 -40.14 12.75
N LEU A 850 -22.09 -41.06 11.94
CA LEU A 850 -22.28 -40.90 10.50
C LEU A 850 -23.66 -40.26 10.28
#